data_AF-A0A668TRD1-F1
#
_entry.id   AF-A0A668TRD1-F1
#
_cell.length_a   1.000
_cell.length_b   1.000
_cell.length_c   1.000
_cell.angle_alpha   90.00
_cell.angle_beta   90.00
_cell.angle_gamma   90.00
#
_symmetry.space_group_name_H-M   'P 1'
#
loop_
_entity.id
_entity.type
_entity.pdbx_description
1 polymer ?
#
loop_
_entity_poly.entity_id
_entity_poly.type
_entity_poly.pdbx_seq_one_letter_code
_entity_poly.pdbx_strand_id
1 'polypeptide(L)'
;MKGRNIDDLGNKLVYEFPISRWFAIDEDDGKIQRDILVGGSQPTGIVYNVQIVTGNIRGAGTNSKVHIVMHGTKGLKNSGKVFLEGGKFERDLTDIFNVELAALLSPLSRVTIGHDNRGLSTGWYCEKVVVYCPFTGIEQTFPCSKWLDEKEGDGLIERELYEMVSLRQKRQKKHPWSLWIWTSDLPSAGTDADISFQVYGEKGKSDEIRLDNKTDNFEQGQVDRFMVELADLGKLTKLRIWHEKRNPFGGWHLSKATLMKTLTKEKYTFPCERWLDTNEDDNEVVRELPATGELIAEPLVTVCTGTVGGSGTDASVFLNLIGDQGDTGDRELINCKNNVNKFEKGSLDEFLIEAVAIGQIRRVRIGHDGKGGGSAWFLDKVIVREEGQAEANAVEFPCNRWLARNEDDGQIVRELLKESDISVTFEFHYTNYHIAVKTGDIPGGSSDSDVFVKLYGEKGDTSKMMLVVSANDLGNYFETGRVDIFTVETFDIGQINRLLIGHTNKGMRAGWFLDSVQILVPLHGKNYMFPSHRWLDEDEADGKTTVELYPSEILDVEQLINYEITVVTGDVVFAGTNAVVFIQIYGDKGKTEVITLGSRSNNFERNTTEIFKIEAKDVGKIFKIRIGHNGAGIGSGWFLETVDVKHLIMALVPKEKKKEDKKKKKKKKKEEDEDEEGGEEMQEVVLTYHFPCSRWLAGGEEDGELVVELLPEDAEEMEVNTYEVCVFTGDMMGAGSDANVYINIYGENGDTGERCLKNSDNINKFERGQEDVFIVTAVDLGPLKKLRIRHDNSESYSSWYLDRVEIVDTKEDTTYYFPCNRWLAVDEDDGQIARELVPVDEAFMRKDDDEGTSGTLGLEQKSMSTTYTLKIKTGEKKYAGTDANVFAILFGENDDTGAIIQHHPCRMEASLLLAKYLHVTHRDHQSKGL
;
A
#
# COMPACT_ATOMS: atom_id res chain seq x y z
N MET A 1 -19.73 -23.39 42.28
CA MET A 1 -20.19 -23.09 43.67
C MET A 1 -21.15 -21.91 43.62
N LYS A 2 -22.39 -22.02 44.13
CA LYS A 2 -23.33 -20.88 44.19
C LYS A 2 -23.03 -20.01 45.42
N GLY A 3 -22.30 -18.91 45.25
CA GLY A 3 -22.13 -17.79 46.20
C GLY A 3 -21.36 -18.08 47.50
N ARG A 4 -20.57 -17.11 47.97
CA ARG A 4 -20.05 -17.07 49.36
C ARG A 4 -20.55 -15.80 50.04
N ASN A 5 -21.00 -15.93 51.28
CA ASN A 5 -21.38 -14.80 52.13
C ASN A 5 -20.25 -14.55 53.13
N ILE A 6 -19.89 -13.27 53.34
CA ILE A 6 -18.97 -12.87 54.40
C ILE A 6 -19.78 -12.13 55.46
N ASP A 7 -19.71 -12.61 56.70
CA ASP A 7 -20.39 -12.02 57.85
C ASP A 7 -19.42 -11.10 58.60
N ASP A 8 -19.62 -9.79 58.51
CA ASP A 8 -18.86 -8.81 59.29
C ASP A 8 -19.50 -8.67 60.68
N LEU A 9 -19.03 -9.52 61.59
CA LEU A 9 -19.46 -9.57 62.99
C LEU A 9 -19.29 -8.24 63.74
N GLY A 10 -18.38 -7.36 63.29
CA GLY A 10 -18.14 -6.06 63.90
C GLY A 10 -19.18 -5.01 63.52
N ASN A 11 -19.64 -5.04 62.27
CA ASN A 11 -20.62 -4.08 61.74
C ASN A 11 -22.05 -4.65 61.63
N LYS A 12 -22.27 -5.93 61.96
CA LYS A 12 -23.55 -6.65 61.80
C LYS A 12 -24.10 -6.56 60.37
N LEU A 13 -23.20 -6.60 59.39
CA LEU A 13 -23.55 -6.56 57.97
C LEU A 13 -23.12 -7.87 57.32
N VAL A 14 -24.05 -8.48 56.60
CA VAL A 14 -23.77 -9.63 55.74
C VAL A 14 -23.53 -9.11 54.35
N TYR A 15 -22.33 -9.34 53.82
CA TYR A 15 -21.98 -9.01 52.46
C TYR A 15 -22.20 -10.23 51.56
N GLU A 16 -23.13 -10.10 50.61
CA GLU A 16 -23.38 -11.11 49.59
C GLU A 16 -22.49 -10.89 48.38
N PHE A 17 -21.79 -11.96 47.97
CA PHE A 17 -20.98 -12.02 46.76
C PHE A 17 -21.60 -13.06 45.82
N PRO A 18 -22.64 -12.68 45.05
CA PRO A 18 -23.27 -13.60 44.10
C PRO A 18 -22.28 -13.92 42.98
N ILE A 19 -21.96 -15.20 42.83
CA ILE A 19 -21.10 -15.71 41.75
C ILE A 19 -21.97 -16.64 40.92
N SER A 20 -22.49 -16.12 39.82
CA SER A 20 -23.39 -16.84 38.90
C SER A 20 -22.62 -17.54 37.77
N ARG A 21 -21.38 -17.98 38.05
CA ARG A 21 -20.46 -18.58 37.07
C ARG A 21 -19.55 -19.63 37.70
N TRP A 22 -19.02 -20.53 36.88
CA TRP A 22 -18.08 -21.57 37.31
C TRP A 22 -16.66 -21.03 37.47
N PHE A 23 -15.88 -21.67 38.33
CA PHE A 23 -14.44 -21.42 38.52
C PHE A 23 -13.68 -22.67 38.08
N ALA A 24 -13.67 -22.92 36.78
CA ALA A 24 -13.01 -24.05 36.17
C ALA A 24 -12.28 -23.56 34.92
N ILE A 25 -11.18 -24.24 34.56
CA ILE A 25 -10.40 -23.91 33.35
C ILE A 25 -11.12 -24.47 32.11
N ASP A 26 -11.91 -25.52 32.30
CA ASP A 26 -12.59 -26.32 31.28
C ASP A 26 -14.13 -26.10 31.26
N GLU A 27 -14.66 -25.18 32.05
CA GLU A 27 -16.10 -24.84 32.04
C GLU A 27 -16.35 -23.32 32.01
N ASP A 28 -17.51 -22.92 31.48
CA ASP A 28 -18.01 -21.53 31.45
C ASP A 28 -17.05 -20.57 30.71
N ASP A 29 -16.42 -19.60 31.41
CA ASP A 29 -15.46 -18.66 30.79
C ASP A 29 -13.99 -19.01 31.06
N GLY A 30 -13.71 -20.23 31.56
CA GLY A 30 -12.34 -20.70 31.80
C GLY A 30 -11.60 -19.99 32.96
N LYS A 31 -12.29 -19.14 33.74
CA LYS A 31 -11.66 -18.31 34.78
C LYS A 31 -11.78 -18.92 36.16
N ILE A 32 -10.64 -19.20 36.79
CA ILE A 32 -10.57 -19.69 38.17
C ILE A 32 -10.41 -18.57 39.23
N GLN A 33 -10.31 -17.31 38.83
CA GLN A 33 -10.17 -16.14 39.71
C GLN A 33 -11.04 -14.97 39.23
N ARG A 34 -11.68 -14.25 40.17
CA ARG A 34 -12.51 -13.05 39.90
C ARG A 34 -12.48 -12.05 41.05
N ASP A 35 -12.52 -10.77 40.73
CA ASP A 35 -12.90 -9.71 41.67
C ASP A 35 -14.43 -9.57 41.71
N ILE A 36 -15.02 -9.57 42.92
CA ILE A 36 -16.49 -9.50 43.10
C ILE A 36 -16.83 -8.29 43.97
N LEU A 37 -17.72 -7.44 43.48
CA LEU A 37 -18.24 -6.28 44.19
C LEU A 37 -19.45 -6.67 45.06
N VAL A 38 -19.49 -6.16 46.29
CA VAL A 38 -20.59 -6.36 47.24
C VAL A 38 -21.93 -5.91 46.63
N GLY A 39 -22.92 -6.82 46.56
CA GLY A 39 -24.29 -6.52 46.13
C GLY A 39 -24.50 -6.27 44.63
N GLY A 40 -23.48 -6.47 43.78
CA GLY A 40 -23.58 -6.31 42.33
C GLY A 40 -24.04 -7.59 41.62
N SER A 41 -24.96 -7.48 40.65
CA SER A 41 -25.47 -8.65 39.90
C SER A 41 -24.58 -9.10 38.72
N GLN A 42 -23.52 -8.36 38.36
CA GLN A 42 -22.49 -8.77 37.39
C GLN A 42 -21.16 -8.05 37.69
N PRO A 43 -19.99 -8.70 37.58
CA PRO A 43 -18.71 -8.02 37.74
C PRO A 43 -18.46 -7.10 36.54
N THR A 44 -18.55 -5.79 36.75
CA THR A 44 -18.11 -4.76 35.80
C THR A 44 -16.60 -4.57 35.95
N GLY A 45 -15.82 -5.57 35.55
CA GLY A 45 -14.35 -5.51 35.58
C GLY A 45 -13.81 -4.59 34.48
N ILE A 46 -12.76 -3.84 34.77
CA ILE A 46 -11.96 -3.11 33.79
C ILE A 46 -10.91 -4.08 33.25
N VAL A 47 -10.90 -4.29 31.95
CA VAL A 47 -9.95 -5.18 31.26
C VAL A 47 -8.62 -4.45 31.04
N TYR A 48 -7.52 -5.16 31.21
CA TYR A 48 -6.16 -4.77 30.86
C TYR A 48 -5.56 -5.85 29.97
N ASN A 49 -4.98 -5.46 28.82
CA ASN A 49 -4.19 -6.36 28.00
C ASN A 49 -2.73 -6.30 28.48
N VAL A 50 -2.21 -7.44 28.93
CA VAL A 50 -0.86 -7.59 29.48
C VAL A 50 -0.05 -8.45 28.52
N GLN A 51 1.04 -7.92 27.99
CA GLN A 51 1.97 -8.65 27.13
C GLN A 51 3.28 -8.88 27.87
N ILE A 52 3.77 -10.10 27.79
CA ILE A 52 5.01 -10.54 28.41
C ILE A 52 5.96 -10.99 27.29
N VAL A 53 7.08 -10.28 27.13
CA VAL A 53 8.08 -10.62 26.12
C VAL A 53 9.21 -11.37 26.78
N THR A 54 9.44 -12.61 26.35
CA THR A 54 10.57 -13.43 26.78
C THR A 54 11.73 -13.21 25.81
N GLY A 55 12.93 -12.92 26.32
CA GLY A 55 14.04 -12.49 25.46
C GLY A 55 14.61 -13.58 24.56
N ASN A 56 15.25 -13.17 23.45
CA ASN A 56 15.86 -14.07 22.47
C ASN A 56 17.27 -14.53 22.87
N ILE A 57 17.43 -15.05 24.08
CA ILE A 57 18.70 -15.63 24.54
C ILE A 57 18.52 -17.12 24.84
N ARG A 58 19.59 -17.89 24.68
CA ARG A 58 19.55 -19.34 24.89
C ARG A 58 19.12 -19.66 26.32
N GLY A 59 18.09 -20.49 26.47
CA GLY A 59 17.55 -20.90 27.76
C GLY A 59 16.56 -19.93 28.39
N ALA A 60 16.16 -18.86 27.69
CA ALA A 60 15.31 -17.81 28.25
C ALA A 60 13.93 -18.25 28.74
N GLY A 61 13.41 -19.39 28.25
CA GLY A 61 12.03 -19.81 28.53
C GLY A 61 11.85 -20.52 29.86
N THR A 62 10.63 -20.46 30.41
CA THR A 62 10.28 -21.04 31.71
C THR A 62 9.03 -21.90 31.68
N ASN A 63 8.94 -22.87 32.59
CA ASN A 63 7.72 -23.63 32.86
C ASN A 63 7.12 -23.33 34.25
N SER A 64 7.65 -22.33 34.95
CA SER A 64 7.08 -21.84 36.20
C SER A 64 5.80 -21.04 35.96
N LYS A 65 4.92 -20.99 36.97
CA LYS A 65 3.73 -20.15 36.91
C LYS A 65 4.12 -18.69 37.10
N VAL A 66 3.98 -17.89 36.05
CA VAL A 66 4.28 -16.46 36.04
C VAL A 66 3.11 -15.68 36.64
N HIS A 67 3.41 -14.64 37.42
CA HIS A 67 2.42 -13.74 38.01
C HIS A 67 2.80 -12.27 37.83
N ILE A 68 1.79 -11.41 37.84
CA ILE A 68 1.92 -9.96 37.75
C ILE A 68 1.16 -9.25 38.88
N VAL A 69 1.69 -8.12 39.35
CA VAL A 69 1.00 -7.15 40.21
C VAL A 69 1.06 -5.77 39.57
N MET A 70 -0.07 -5.21 39.22
CA MET A 70 -0.18 -3.86 38.68
C MET A 70 -0.45 -2.85 39.80
N HIS A 71 0.33 -1.77 39.88
CA HIS A 71 0.21 -0.75 40.93
C HIS A 71 -0.33 0.55 40.36
N GLY A 72 -1.49 1.01 40.85
CA GLY A 72 -2.09 2.28 40.40
C GLY A 72 -1.32 3.52 40.86
N THR A 73 -1.74 4.70 40.40
CA THR A 73 -1.12 5.98 40.80
C THR A 73 -1.04 6.14 42.33
N LYS A 74 0.16 6.42 42.84
CA LYS A 74 0.54 6.52 44.27
C LYS A 74 0.62 5.20 45.07
N GLY A 75 0.47 4.03 44.43
CA GLY A 75 0.69 2.72 45.09
C GLY A 75 -0.33 2.33 46.17
N LEU A 76 -1.39 3.12 46.37
CA LEU A 76 -2.43 2.90 47.39
C LEU A 76 -3.39 1.75 47.02
N LYS A 77 -3.45 1.36 45.75
CA LYS A 77 -4.24 0.24 45.23
C LYS A 77 -3.40 -0.57 44.25
N ASN A 78 -3.51 -1.89 44.31
CA ASN A 78 -2.89 -2.80 43.36
C ASN A 78 -3.88 -3.91 42.98
N SER A 79 -3.56 -4.66 41.92
CA SER A 79 -4.37 -5.77 41.41
C SER A 79 -4.37 -7.02 42.30
N GLY A 80 -3.55 -7.07 43.35
CA GLY A 80 -3.10 -8.34 43.91
C GLY A 80 -2.23 -9.12 42.93
N LYS A 81 -1.81 -10.33 43.36
CA LYS A 81 -1.04 -11.26 42.52
C LYS A 81 -2.00 -11.95 41.55
N VAL A 82 -1.86 -11.64 40.26
CA VAL A 82 -2.61 -12.25 39.16
C VAL A 82 -1.70 -13.25 38.47
N PHE A 83 -2.06 -14.52 38.46
CA PHE A 83 -1.32 -15.54 37.73
C PHE A 83 -1.70 -15.49 36.24
N LEU A 84 -0.68 -15.50 35.38
CA LEU A 84 -0.81 -15.45 33.93
C LEU A 84 -0.94 -16.88 33.39
N GLU A 85 -2.08 -17.50 33.71
CA GLU A 85 -2.36 -18.90 33.36
C GLU A 85 -2.48 -19.07 31.83
N GLY A 86 -2.01 -20.21 31.30
CA GLY A 86 -2.03 -20.52 29.87
C GLY A 86 -0.84 -20.00 29.05
N GLY A 87 0.05 -19.20 29.64
CA GLY A 87 1.26 -18.71 28.97
C GLY A 87 2.31 -19.82 28.74
N LYS A 88 2.95 -19.79 27.56
CA LYS A 88 4.05 -20.70 27.22
C LYS A 88 5.40 -20.15 27.70
N PHE A 89 5.60 -18.84 27.63
CA PHE A 89 6.83 -18.14 28.07
C PHE A 89 8.12 -18.73 27.47
N GLU A 90 8.09 -19.05 26.17
CA GLU A 90 9.23 -19.60 25.43
C GLU A 90 10.19 -18.50 24.95
N ARG A 91 11.42 -18.88 24.62
CA ARG A 91 12.43 -17.95 24.09
C ARG A 91 11.90 -17.23 22.85
N ASP A 92 12.06 -15.91 22.82
CA ASP A 92 11.64 -15.04 21.70
C ASP A 92 10.12 -15.01 21.45
N LEU A 93 9.33 -15.41 22.46
CA LEU A 93 7.87 -15.39 22.41
C LEU A 93 7.30 -14.18 23.16
N THR A 94 6.20 -13.64 22.64
CA THR A 94 5.34 -12.67 23.33
C THR A 94 4.03 -13.35 23.74
N ASP A 95 3.82 -13.56 25.04
CA ASP A 95 2.58 -14.08 25.60
C ASP A 95 1.63 -12.94 25.97
N ILE A 96 0.33 -13.08 25.71
CA ILE A 96 -0.67 -12.01 25.85
C ILE A 96 -1.83 -12.48 26.72
N PHE A 97 -2.22 -11.65 27.69
CA PHE A 97 -3.25 -11.97 28.68
C PHE A 97 -4.28 -10.84 28.83
N ASN A 98 -5.55 -11.20 29.04
CA ASN A 98 -6.59 -10.25 29.41
C ASN A 98 -6.86 -10.35 30.92
N VAL A 99 -6.48 -9.31 31.65
CA VAL A 99 -6.63 -9.22 33.12
C VAL A 99 -7.81 -8.30 33.46
N GLU A 100 -8.82 -8.84 34.14
CA GLU A 100 -9.98 -8.07 34.61
C GLU A 100 -9.83 -7.66 36.07
N LEU A 101 -9.93 -6.35 36.36
CA LEU A 101 -9.84 -5.80 37.71
C LEU A 101 -11.09 -5.01 38.09
N ALA A 102 -11.51 -5.06 39.35
CA ALA A 102 -12.64 -4.25 39.82
C ALA A 102 -12.34 -2.74 39.95
N ALA A 103 -11.07 -2.33 39.85
CA ALA A 103 -10.64 -0.94 40.02
C ALA A 103 -9.82 -0.42 38.84
N LEU A 104 -10.01 0.87 38.52
CA LEU A 104 -9.16 1.55 37.55
C LEU A 104 -7.81 1.88 38.20
N LEU A 105 -6.75 1.23 37.72
CA LEU A 105 -5.37 1.46 38.13
C LEU A 105 -4.60 2.33 37.12
N SER A 106 -4.97 2.29 35.84
CA SER A 106 -4.29 3.07 34.80
C SER A 106 -4.42 4.60 35.03
N PRO A 107 -3.34 5.38 34.84
CA PRO A 107 -1.98 4.95 34.50
C PRO A 107 -1.30 4.23 35.67
N LEU A 108 -0.59 3.14 35.37
CA LEU A 108 0.18 2.39 36.35
C LEU A 108 1.43 3.17 36.76
N SER A 109 1.81 3.06 38.03
CA SER A 109 3.07 3.62 38.55
C SER A 109 4.25 2.66 38.35
N ARG A 110 4.01 1.36 38.50
CA ARG A 110 4.96 0.27 38.32
C ARG A 110 4.23 -1.07 38.19
N VAL A 111 4.96 -2.09 37.76
CA VAL A 111 4.49 -3.47 37.66
C VAL A 111 5.45 -4.37 38.43
N THR A 112 4.94 -5.31 39.22
CA THR A 112 5.76 -6.40 39.77
C THR A 112 5.55 -7.64 38.91
N ILE A 113 6.63 -8.23 38.39
CA ILE A 113 6.60 -9.47 37.62
C ILE A 113 7.46 -10.53 38.33
N GLY A 114 7.00 -11.78 38.36
CA GLY A 114 7.79 -12.88 38.90
C GLY A 114 7.16 -14.22 38.58
N HIS A 115 7.72 -15.29 39.15
CA HIS A 115 7.19 -16.64 39.00
C HIS A 115 7.27 -17.43 40.32
N ASP A 116 6.65 -18.61 40.37
CA ASP A 116 6.58 -19.46 41.56
C ASP A 116 7.80 -20.36 41.78
N ASN A 117 8.81 -20.28 40.90
CA ASN A 117 10.05 -21.08 40.91
C ASN A 117 9.81 -22.60 41.01
N ARG A 118 8.77 -23.10 40.32
CA ARG A 118 8.46 -24.54 40.22
C ARG A 118 8.64 -25.04 38.81
N GLY A 119 9.03 -26.32 38.67
CA GLY A 119 9.23 -26.97 37.38
C GLY A 119 10.68 -27.40 37.13
N LEU A 120 10.94 -27.94 35.94
CA LEU A 120 12.27 -28.44 35.52
C LEU A 120 13.17 -27.32 34.97
N SER A 121 12.59 -26.22 34.46
CA SER A 121 13.30 -25.08 33.87
C SER A 121 12.72 -23.81 34.48
N THR A 122 13.21 -23.47 35.67
CA THR A 122 12.64 -22.37 36.46
C THR A 122 13.23 -21.00 36.09
N GLY A 123 14.45 -20.97 35.56
CA GLY A 123 15.08 -19.75 35.07
C GLY A 123 14.33 -19.13 33.91
N TRP A 124 14.07 -17.83 33.99
CA TRP A 124 13.29 -17.12 32.99
C TRP A 124 13.94 -15.79 32.63
N TYR A 125 14.19 -15.51 31.36
CA TYR A 125 14.67 -14.19 30.95
C TYR A 125 13.51 -13.34 30.42
N CYS A 126 13.03 -12.44 31.26
CA CYS A 126 11.97 -11.48 30.90
C CYS A 126 12.61 -10.25 30.25
N GLU A 127 12.24 -9.97 29.00
CA GLU A 127 12.71 -8.80 28.26
C GLU A 127 11.93 -7.55 28.66
N LYS A 128 10.60 -7.57 28.56
CA LYS A 128 9.73 -6.45 28.96
C LYS A 128 8.31 -6.90 29.24
N VAL A 129 7.58 -6.07 29.97
CA VAL A 129 6.13 -6.18 30.18
C VAL A 129 5.45 -4.97 29.54
N VAL A 130 4.39 -5.17 28.78
CA VAL A 130 3.56 -4.10 28.20
C VAL A 130 2.16 -4.21 28.78
N VAL A 131 1.60 -3.12 29.29
CA VAL A 131 0.23 -3.09 29.82
C VAL A 131 -0.58 -2.02 29.11
N TYR A 132 -1.65 -2.45 28.45
CA TYR A 132 -2.62 -1.59 27.79
C TYR A 132 -3.97 -1.61 28.53
N CYS A 133 -4.51 -0.43 28.81
CA CYS A 133 -5.85 -0.27 29.38
C CYS A 133 -6.78 0.42 28.37
N PRO A 134 -7.67 -0.34 27.68
CA PRO A 134 -8.62 0.20 26.69
C PRO A 134 -9.45 1.36 27.20
N PHE A 135 -9.87 1.31 28.48
CA PHE A 135 -10.68 2.36 29.10
C PHE A 135 -9.98 3.72 29.14
N THR A 136 -8.67 3.73 29.37
CA THR A 136 -7.87 4.97 29.41
C THR A 136 -7.22 5.30 28.08
N GLY A 137 -7.09 4.32 27.19
CA GLY A 137 -6.31 4.43 25.95
C GLY A 137 -4.81 4.54 26.21
N ILE A 138 -4.31 4.11 27.37
CA ILE A 138 -2.90 4.23 27.73
C ILE A 138 -2.26 2.85 27.68
N GLU A 139 -1.19 2.74 26.89
CA GLU A 139 -0.29 1.59 26.88
C GLU A 139 1.08 1.99 27.43
N GLN A 140 1.57 1.22 28.39
CA GLN A 140 2.82 1.48 29.11
C GLN A 140 3.76 0.30 28.94
N THR A 141 5.02 0.59 28.62
CA THR A 141 6.09 -0.42 28.54
C THR A 141 6.96 -0.36 29.79
N PHE A 142 7.22 -1.51 30.38
CA PHE A 142 8.03 -1.74 31.57
C PHE A 142 9.20 -2.67 31.19
N PRO A 143 10.36 -2.12 30.80
CA PRO A 143 11.53 -2.92 30.47
C PRO A 143 12.04 -3.72 31.68
N CYS A 144 12.50 -4.94 31.44
CA CYS A 144 13.12 -5.80 32.44
C CYS A 144 14.56 -6.14 32.03
N SER A 145 14.73 -6.82 30.89
CA SER A 145 15.99 -7.29 30.31
C SER A 145 16.89 -8.00 31.35
N LYS A 146 16.30 -8.91 32.13
CA LYS A 146 16.97 -9.63 33.22
C LYS A 146 16.50 -11.09 33.33
N TRP A 147 17.42 -11.93 33.80
CA TRP A 147 17.10 -13.25 34.31
C TRP A 147 16.35 -13.11 35.64
N LEU A 148 15.23 -13.83 35.71
CA LEU A 148 14.46 -14.13 36.90
C LEU A 148 14.76 -15.59 37.26
N ASP A 149 15.83 -15.79 38.02
CA ASP A 149 16.35 -17.10 38.42
C ASP A 149 17.15 -16.94 39.72
N GLU A 150 17.09 -17.91 40.62
CA GLU A 150 17.92 -17.95 41.84
C GLU A 150 19.40 -18.26 41.54
N LYS A 151 19.70 -18.87 40.39
CA LYS A 151 21.03 -19.36 39.99
C LYS A 151 21.69 -18.54 38.88
N GLU A 152 20.92 -17.73 38.16
CA GLU A 152 21.41 -16.86 37.07
C GLU A 152 21.09 -15.39 37.35
N GLY A 153 21.74 -14.48 36.60
CA GLY A 153 21.53 -13.04 36.76
C GLY A 153 21.91 -12.53 38.15
N ASP A 154 20.94 -11.93 38.86
CA ASP A 154 21.12 -11.38 40.21
C ASP A 154 20.41 -12.20 41.30
N GLY A 155 19.96 -13.42 41.00
CA GLY A 155 19.39 -14.34 41.99
C GLY A 155 17.94 -14.04 42.40
N LEU A 156 17.26 -13.11 41.72
CA LEU A 156 15.89 -12.70 42.05
C LEU A 156 14.88 -13.34 41.09
N ILE A 157 13.81 -13.94 41.61
CA ILE A 157 12.71 -14.53 40.82
C ILE A 157 11.48 -13.60 40.67
N GLU A 158 11.54 -12.41 41.28
CA GLU A 158 10.48 -11.40 41.24
C GLU A 158 11.12 -10.00 41.24
N ARG A 159 10.59 -9.07 40.44
CA ARG A 159 11.09 -7.71 40.28
C ARG A 159 9.97 -6.69 40.20
N GLU A 160 10.24 -5.49 40.71
CA GLU A 160 9.45 -4.29 40.37
C GLU A 160 10.07 -3.59 39.16
N LEU A 161 9.24 -3.34 38.15
CA LEU A 161 9.57 -2.68 36.90
C LEU A 161 8.88 -1.32 36.83
N TYR A 162 9.62 -0.32 36.38
CA TYR A 162 9.14 1.05 36.22
C TYR A 162 8.93 1.36 34.74
N GLU A 163 7.94 2.21 34.46
CA GLU A 163 7.61 2.57 33.09
C GLU A 163 8.76 3.33 32.42
N MET A 164 9.05 2.95 31.17
CA MET A 164 9.81 3.79 30.26
C MET A 164 8.87 4.77 29.55
N VAL A 165 8.75 5.99 30.09
CA VAL A 165 7.75 6.99 29.64
C VAL A 165 7.89 7.36 28.16
N SER A 166 9.09 7.28 27.59
CA SER A 166 9.33 7.54 26.16
C SER A 166 8.67 6.50 25.24
N LEU A 167 8.34 5.31 25.75
CA LEU A 167 7.64 4.26 25.03
C LEU A 167 6.13 4.26 25.29
N ARG A 168 5.59 5.24 26.02
CA ARG A 168 4.16 5.33 26.29
C ARG A 168 3.40 5.63 25.01
N GLN A 169 2.42 4.79 24.69
CA GLN A 169 1.52 5.02 23.56
C GLN A 169 0.13 5.44 24.05
N LYS A 170 -0.48 6.35 23.28
CA LYS A 170 -1.90 6.69 23.42
C LYS A 170 -2.68 6.02 22.30
N ARG A 171 -3.57 5.12 22.68
CA ARG A 171 -4.47 4.39 21.78
C ARG A 171 -5.89 4.96 21.90
N GLN A 172 -6.76 4.58 20.96
CA GLN A 172 -8.17 4.98 21.02
C GLN A 172 -8.83 4.40 22.27
N LYS A 173 -9.52 5.25 23.04
CA LYS A 173 -10.26 4.82 24.23
C LYS A 173 -11.46 3.97 23.81
N LYS A 174 -11.65 2.85 24.48
CA LYS A 174 -12.83 1.99 24.33
C LYS A 174 -13.57 1.90 25.66
N HIS A 175 -14.89 1.92 25.61
CA HIS A 175 -15.77 1.86 26.77
C HIS A 175 -16.50 0.52 26.80
N PRO A 176 -16.68 -0.10 27.98
CA PRO A 176 -17.45 -1.33 28.08
C PRO A 176 -18.94 -1.06 27.90
N TRP A 177 -19.57 -1.93 27.12
CA TRP A 177 -21.00 -2.02 26.91
C TRP A 177 -21.48 -3.44 27.20
N SER A 178 -22.67 -3.54 27.77
CA SER A 178 -23.39 -4.81 27.92
C SER A 178 -24.28 -5.01 26.71
N LEU A 179 -24.08 -6.10 25.99
CA LEU A 179 -24.89 -6.54 24.86
C LEU A 179 -25.76 -7.71 25.30
N TRP A 180 -27.04 -7.66 24.95
CA TRP A 180 -27.95 -8.78 25.05
C TRP A 180 -28.53 -9.09 23.67
N ILE A 181 -28.61 -10.37 23.36
CA ILE A 181 -29.20 -10.88 22.13
C ILE A 181 -30.32 -11.85 22.50
N TRP A 182 -31.46 -11.73 21.83
CA TRP A 182 -32.63 -12.59 22.04
C TRP A 182 -32.88 -13.40 20.78
N THR A 183 -32.65 -14.70 20.86
CA THR A 183 -33.17 -15.63 19.86
C THR A 183 -34.65 -15.87 20.15
N SER A 184 -35.50 -15.87 19.12
CA SER A 184 -36.94 -16.09 19.30
C SER A 184 -37.24 -17.51 19.78
N ASP A 185 -38.44 -17.71 20.31
CA ASP A 185 -38.95 -19.01 20.75
C ASP A 185 -39.63 -19.81 19.62
N LEU A 186 -39.54 -19.32 18.38
CA LEU A 186 -40.04 -20.03 17.19
C LEU A 186 -39.32 -21.37 17.00
N PRO A 187 -40.00 -22.41 16.49
CA PRO A 187 -39.35 -23.68 16.18
C PRO A 187 -38.14 -23.48 15.26
N SER A 188 -37.00 -24.08 15.61
CA SER A 188 -35.75 -24.00 14.84
C SER A 188 -35.15 -22.59 14.72
N ALA A 189 -35.45 -21.69 15.66
CA ALA A 189 -34.92 -20.33 15.64
C ALA A 189 -33.43 -20.22 16.02
N GLY A 190 -32.85 -21.25 16.63
CA GLY A 190 -31.45 -21.25 17.11
C GLY A 190 -30.43 -21.48 16.00
N THR A 191 -29.16 -21.13 16.25
CA THR A 191 -28.08 -21.24 15.26
C THR A 191 -26.73 -21.57 15.90
N ASP A 192 -25.97 -22.43 15.22
CA ASP A 192 -24.55 -22.69 15.54
C ASP A 192 -23.60 -21.78 14.75
N ALA A 193 -24.12 -20.88 13.92
CA ALA A 193 -23.29 -20.02 13.09
C ALA A 193 -22.58 -18.94 13.92
N ASP A 194 -21.37 -18.60 13.51
CA ASP A 194 -20.66 -17.47 14.09
C ASP A 194 -21.35 -16.16 13.78
N ILE A 195 -21.74 -15.43 14.83
CA ILE A 195 -22.47 -14.17 14.74
C ILE A 195 -21.49 -13.00 14.82
N SER A 196 -21.58 -12.10 13.85
CA SER A 196 -20.86 -10.82 13.85
C SER A 196 -21.85 -9.66 13.95
N PHE A 197 -21.42 -8.59 14.60
CA PHE A 197 -22.21 -7.35 14.63
C PHE A 197 -21.32 -6.11 14.58
N GLN A 198 -21.94 -4.99 14.22
CA GLN A 198 -21.32 -3.67 14.12
C GLN A 198 -22.30 -2.59 14.56
N VAL A 199 -21.81 -1.58 15.27
CA VAL A 199 -22.64 -0.49 15.82
C VAL A 199 -22.28 0.82 15.15
N TYR A 200 -23.30 1.63 14.86
CA TYR A 200 -23.20 2.92 14.19
C TYR A 200 -23.73 4.02 15.10
N GLY A 201 -23.10 5.18 15.06
CA GLY A 201 -23.55 6.38 15.74
C GLY A 201 -23.08 7.66 15.04
N GLU A 202 -23.41 8.80 15.64
CA GLU A 202 -23.13 10.15 15.09
C GLU A 202 -21.63 10.42 14.84
N LYS A 203 -20.72 9.68 15.49
CA LYS A 203 -19.26 9.83 15.33
C LYS A 203 -18.62 8.73 14.49
N GLY A 204 -19.41 7.93 13.77
CA GLY A 204 -18.95 6.84 12.92
C GLY A 204 -19.42 5.47 13.40
N LYS A 205 -18.68 4.42 13.03
CA LYS A 205 -19.04 3.01 13.31
C LYS A 205 -17.94 2.28 14.08
N SER A 206 -18.32 1.21 14.78
CA SER A 206 -17.37 0.29 15.38
C SER A 206 -16.65 -0.54 14.32
N ASP A 207 -15.58 -1.23 14.70
CA ASP A 207 -15.12 -2.38 13.93
C ASP A 207 -16.13 -3.53 14.00
N GLU A 208 -15.94 -4.53 13.15
CA GLU A 208 -16.68 -5.78 13.23
C GLU A 208 -16.30 -6.53 14.51
N ILE A 209 -17.31 -6.96 15.26
CA ILE A 209 -17.13 -7.71 16.49
C ILE A 209 -17.79 -9.07 16.31
N ARG A 210 -16.97 -10.12 16.29
CA ARG A 210 -17.44 -11.52 16.33
C ARG A 210 -17.83 -11.85 17.77
N LEU A 211 -19.00 -12.46 17.93
CA LEU A 211 -19.48 -12.97 19.21
C LEU A 211 -19.03 -14.42 19.33
N ASP A 212 -18.36 -14.73 20.43
CA ASP A 212 -17.77 -16.05 20.68
C ASP A 212 -18.87 -17.12 20.80
N ASN A 213 -18.69 -18.26 20.11
CA ASN A 213 -19.57 -19.43 20.14
C ASN A 213 -18.96 -20.63 20.88
N LYS A 214 -18.02 -20.42 21.82
CA LYS A 214 -17.43 -21.49 22.65
C LYS A 214 -18.41 -22.17 23.61
N THR A 215 -19.68 -21.76 23.66
CA THR A 215 -20.78 -22.34 24.44
C THR A 215 -22.03 -22.46 23.58
N ASP A 216 -23.04 -23.21 24.04
CA ASP A 216 -24.39 -23.34 23.44
C ASP A 216 -25.12 -21.98 23.48
N ASN A 217 -24.69 -21.04 22.63
CA ASN A 217 -25.18 -19.67 22.52
C ASN A 217 -26.19 -19.59 21.37
N PHE A 218 -27.13 -18.66 21.48
CA PHE A 218 -28.14 -18.39 20.45
C PHE A 218 -29.21 -19.48 20.27
N GLU A 219 -29.46 -20.33 21.27
CA GLU A 219 -30.51 -21.35 21.20
C GLU A 219 -31.92 -20.78 21.19
N GLN A 220 -32.88 -21.59 20.72
CA GLN A 220 -34.30 -21.22 20.69
C GLN A 220 -34.79 -20.73 22.07
N GLY A 221 -35.29 -19.48 22.11
CA GLY A 221 -35.80 -18.82 23.31
C GLY A 221 -34.72 -18.34 24.30
N GLN A 222 -33.44 -18.40 23.94
CA GLN A 222 -32.32 -17.98 24.79
C GLN A 222 -32.08 -16.47 24.78
N VAL A 223 -31.46 -15.98 25.86
CA VAL A 223 -30.94 -14.62 25.95
C VAL A 223 -29.45 -14.65 26.29
N ASP A 224 -28.63 -14.36 25.29
CA ASP A 224 -27.19 -14.35 25.40
C ASP A 224 -26.66 -12.98 25.81
N ARG A 225 -25.60 -12.97 26.63
CA ARG A 225 -25.06 -11.75 27.24
C ARG A 225 -23.57 -11.63 27.00
N PHE A 226 -23.17 -10.54 26.36
CA PHE A 226 -21.79 -10.25 26.03
C PHE A 226 -21.35 -8.92 26.66
N MET A 227 -20.06 -8.81 26.91
CA MET A 227 -19.41 -7.53 27.21
C MET A 227 -18.55 -7.14 26.01
N VAL A 228 -18.79 -5.97 25.46
CA VAL A 228 -18.11 -5.48 24.25
C VAL A 228 -17.48 -4.12 24.51
N GLU A 229 -16.33 -3.87 23.90
CA GLU A 229 -15.59 -2.61 24.06
C GLU A 229 -15.75 -1.75 22.81
N LEU A 230 -16.46 -0.62 22.92
CA LEU A 230 -16.71 0.28 21.80
C LEU A 230 -16.03 1.63 22.01
N ALA A 231 -15.49 2.20 20.94
CA ALA A 231 -15.08 3.60 20.93
C ALA A 231 -16.26 4.54 21.22
N ASP A 232 -15.99 5.82 21.43
CA ASP A 232 -17.04 6.82 21.55
C ASP A 232 -17.68 7.09 20.18
N LEU A 233 -18.77 6.38 19.88
CA LEU A 233 -19.56 6.53 18.66
C LEU A 233 -20.62 7.65 18.74
N GLY A 234 -20.69 8.39 19.86
CA GLY A 234 -21.78 9.34 20.10
C GLY A 234 -23.11 8.62 20.35
N LYS A 235 -24.22 9.26 19.94
CA LYS A 235 -25.55 8.64 20.00
C LYS A 235 -25.66 7.55 18.96
N LEU A 236 -26.13 6.35 19.35
CA LEU A 236 -26.24 5.23 18.42
C LEU A 236 -27.44 5.42 17.49
N THR A 237 -27.24 5.12 16.21
CA THR A 237 -28.23 5.29 15.14
C THR A 237 -28.65 3.96 14.54
N LYS A 238 -27.73 2.99 14.46
CA LYS A 238 -27.94 1.71 13.80
C LYS A 238 -27.09 0.59 14.40
N LEU A 239 -27.61 -0.63 14.33
CA LEU A 239 -26.88 -1.86 14.60
C LEU A 239 -27.01 -2.77 13.37
N ARG A 240 -25.88 -3.27 12.86
CA ARG A 240 -25.86 -4.33 11.86
C ARG A 240 -25.48 -5.64 12.54
N ILE A 241 -26.17 -6.71 12.19
CA ILE A 241 -25.88 -8.07 12.69
C ILE A 241 -26.04 -9.09 11.58
N TRP A 242 -25.16 -10.09 11.55
CA TRP A 242 -25.13 -11.13 10.53
C TRP A 242 -24.40 -12.39 10.98
N HIS A 243 -24.49 -13.45 10.18
CA HIS A 243 -23.71 -14.67 10.36
C HIS A 243 -23.09 -15.16 9.04
N GLU A 244 -22.15 -16.10 9.13
CA GLU A 244 -21.55 -16.71 7.92
C GLU A 244 -22.53 -17.65 7.20
N LYS A 245 -22.59 -17.56 5.86
CA LYS A 245 -23.52 -18.35 5.01
C LYS A 245 -23.22 -19.85 4.92
N ARG A 246 -22.05 -20.31 5.38
CA ARG A 246 -21.54 -21.66 5.10
C ARG A 246 -22.06 -22.75 6.04
N ASN A 247 -22.98 -22.46 6.94
CA ASN A 247 -23.57 -23.46 7.81
C ASN A 247 -24.89 -23.96 7.19
N PRO A 248 -25.00 -25.23 6.70
CA PRO A 248 -26.19 -25.77 6.03
C PRO A 248 -27.48 -25.78 6.89
N PHE A 249 -27.39 -25.38 8.16
CA PHE A 249 -28.50 -25.23 9.11
C PHE A 249 -28.34 -23.95 9.95
N GLY A 250 -27.67 -22.92 9.42
CA GLY A 250 -27.35 -21.69 10.14
C GLY A 250 -28.50 -20.67 10.27
N GLY A 251 -29.70 -21.03 9.84
CA GLY A 251 -30.88 -20.16 9.92
C GLY A 251 -31.13 -19.68 11.32
N TRP A 252 -31.25 -18.37 11.50
CA TRP A 252 -31.36 -17.77 12.83
C TRP A 252 -32.49 -16.77 12.89
N HIS A 253 -33.43 -16.93 13.83
CA HIS A 253 -34.47 -15.93 14.03
C HIS A 253 -34.13 -15.02 15.21
N LEU A 254 -33.73 -13.79 14.88
CA LEU A 254 -33.40 -12.77 15.86
C LEU A 254 -34.67 -11.98 16.26
N SER A 255 -35.06 -12.05 17.54
CA SER A 255 -36.12 -11.19 18.09
C SER A 255 -35.64 -9.74 18.18
N LYS A 256 -34.58 -9.51 18.95
CA LYS A 256 -34.01 -8.16 19.16
C LYS A 256 -32.59 -8.22 19.71
N ALA A 257 -31.89 -7.10 19.62
CA ALA A 257 -30.66 -6.83 20.36
C ALA A 257 -30.82 -5.62 21.29
N THR A 258 -30.06 -5.59 22.38
CA THR A 258 -30.03 -4.45 23.31
C THR A 258 -28.59 -4.15 23.67
N LEU A 259 -28.23 -2.88 23.63
CA LEU A 259 -26.92 -2.41 24.05
C LEU A 259 -27.07 -1.41 25.20
N MET A 260 -26.31 -1.58 26.28
CA MET A 260 -26.32 -0.66 27.42
C MET A 260 -24.92 -0.23 27.81
N LYS A 261 -24.69 1.07 27.89
CA LYS A 261 -23.42 1.65 28.32
C LYS A 261 -23.24 1.36 29.81
N THR A 262 -22.18 0.65 30.17
CA THR A 262 -22.06 0.09 31.53
C THR A 262 -22.01 1.15 32.62
N LEU A 263 -21.41 2.32 32.32
CA LEU A 263 -21.23 3.42 33.26
C LEU A 263 -22.43 4.37 33.34
N THR A 264 -22.99 4.80 32.20
CA THR A 264 -24.10 5.77 32.18
C THR A 264 -25.47 5.11 32.30
N LYS A 265 -25.53 3.78 32.12
CA LYS A 265 -26.78 2.98 32.04
C LYS A 265 -27.72 3.39 30.89
N GLU A 266 -27.20 4.16 29.93
CA GLU A 266 -27.90 4.49 28.70
C GLU A 266 -28.14 3.21 27.89
N LYS A 267 -29.38 2.99 27.44
CA LYS A 267 -29.85 1.73 26.84
C LYS A 267 -30.47 1.98 25.46
N TYR A 268 -30.03 1.21 24.48
CA TYR A 268 -30.54 1.16 23.12
C TYR A 268 -31.16 -0.22 22.87
N THR A 269 -32.31 -0.25 22.18
CA THR A 269 -33.02 -1.50 21.85
C THR A 269 -33.29 -1.52 20.35
N PHE A 270 -32.90 -2.61 19.70
CA PHE A 270 -32.93 -2.82 18.26
C PHE A 270 -33.87 -4.01 17.98
N PRO A 271 -35.17 -3.76 17.71
CA PRO A 271 -36.10 -4.83 17.32
C PRO A 271 -35.75 -5.36 15.93
N CYS A 272 -35.89 -6.66 15.72
CA CYS A 272 -35.66 -7.33 14.44
C CYS A 272 -36.90 -8.15 14.04
N GLU A 273 -37.22 -9.21 14.80
CA GLU A 273 -38.32 -10.16 14.54
C GLU A 273 -38.31 -10.74 13.11
N ARG A 274 -37.11 -11.10 12.62
CA ARG A 274 -36.91 -11.63 11.27
C ARG A 274 -35.87 -12.76 11.26
N TRP A 275 -35.97 -13.61 10.25
CA TRP A 275 -34.97 -14.64 9.97
C TRP A 275 -33.71 -14.02 9.38
N LEU A 276 -32.56 -14.58 9.70
CA LEU A 276 -31.30 -14.42 9.02
C LEU A 276 -31.02 -15.81 8.45
N ASP A 277 -31.46 -16.07 7.22
CA ASP A 277 -31.35 -17.38 6.58
C ASP A 277 -31.34 -17.20 5.07
N THR A 278 -30.53 -18.00 4.38
CA THR A 278 -30.50 -18.10 2.91
C THR A 278 -31.72 -18.80 2.30
N ASN A 279 -32.59 -19.44 3.08
CA ASN A 279 -33.75 -20.22 2.61
C ASN A 279 -35.08 -19.74 3.16
N GLU A 280 -35.08 -18.80 4.13
CA GLU A 280 -36.30 -18.24 4.73
C GLU A 280 -36.36 -16.73 4.55
N ASP A 281 -37.56 -16.16 4.75
CA ASP A 281 -37.84 -14.72 4.65
C ASP A 281 -37.44 -14.11 3.29
N ASP A 282 -36.36 -13.33 3.23
CA ASP A 282 -35.84 -12.65 2.03
C ASP A 282 -34.51 -13.22 1.51
N ASN A 283 -34.11 -14.39 2.01
CA ASN A 283 -32.86 -15.08 1.68
C ASN A 283 -31.58 -14.31 2.10
N GLU A 284 -31.68 -13.31 2.98
CA GLU A 284 -30.54 -12.59 3.54
C GLU A 284 -30.17 -13.06 4.95
N VAL A 285 -28.87 -13.02 5.22
CA VAL A 285 -28.28 -13.35 6.54
C VAL A 285 -27.78 -12.11 7.28
N VAL A 286 -28.20 -10.91 6.83
CA VAL A 286 -27.77 -9.63 7.39
C VAL A 286 -29.00 -8.79 7.72
N ARG A 287 -29.00 -8.15 8.90
CA ARG A 287 -30.04 -7.21 9.30
C ARG A 287 -29.45 -5.88 9.71
N GLU A 288 -30.08 -4.80 9.26
CA GLU A 288 -29.80 -3.45 9.72
C GLU A 288 -30.96 -2.95 10.58
N LEU A 289 -30.67 -2.68 11.85
CA LEU A 289 -31.66 -2.37 12.87
C LEU A 289 -31.47 -0.92 13.32
N PRO A 290 -32.46 -0.03 13.15
CA PRO A 290 -32.36 1.35 13.61
C PRO A 290 -32.47 1.44 15.14
N ALA A 291 -31.75 2.39 15.74
CA ALA A 291 -31.84 2.68 17.17
C ALA A 291 -33.17 3.38 17.56
N THR A 292 -33.83 4.04 16.60
CA THR A 292 -35.08 4.80 16.79
C THR A 292 -36.01 4.69 15.57
N GLY A 293 -37.08 3.88 15.65
CA GLY A 293 -38.23 3.91 14.73
C GLY A 293 -38.00 3.51 13.26
N GLU A 294 -39.07 3.55 12.46
CA GLU A 294 -39.10 3.17 11.03
C GLU A 294 -38.31 4.16 10.17
N LEU A 295 -37.03 3.86 9.93
CA LEU A 295 -36.11 4.59 9.04
C LEU A 295 -35.38 3.62 8.09
N ILE A 296 -36.10 2.64 7.56
CA ILE A 296 -35.61 1.71 6.54
C ILE A 296 -35.88 2.32 5.17
N ALA A 297 -34.84 2.41 4.34
CA ALA A 297 -34.89 2.83 2.95
C ALA A 297 -34.48 1.65 2.06
N GLU A 298 -34.95 1.65 0.80
CA GLU A 298 -34.68 0.59 -0.16
C GLU A 298 -34.02 1.19 -1.42
N PRO A 299 -32.71 1.50 -1.39
CA PRO A 299 -31.97 1.88 -2.59
C PRO A 299 -32.03 0.79 -3.68
N LEU A 300 -32.33 1.22 -4.90
CA LEU A 300 -32.24 0.44 -6.12
C LEU A 300 -30.87 0.68 -6.76
N VAL A 301 -30.13 -0.41 -6.95
CA VAL A 301 -28.77 -0.39 -7.49
C VAL A 301 -28.76 -1.11 -8.82
N THR A 302 -28.24 -0.45 -9.85
CA THR A 302 -28.02 -1.02 -11.17
C THR A 302 -26.52 -1.22 -11.38
N VAL A 303 -26.10 -2.45 -11.61
CA VAL A 303 -24.71 -2.82 -11.91
C VAL A 303 -24.54 -2.98 -13.42
N CYS A 304 -23.56 -2.29 -14.01
CA CYS A 304 -23.31 -2.29 -15.45
C CYS A 304 -22.04 -3.07 -15.77
N THR A 305 -22.18 -4.26 -16.36
CA THR A 305 -21.04 -5.05 -16.83
C THR A 305 -20.59 -4.54 -18.19
N GLY A 306 -19.28 -4.38 -18.39
CA GLY A 306 -18.74 -3.82 -19.62
C GLY A 306 -18.93 -4.69 -20.86
N THR A 307 -18.53 -4.17 -22.02
CA THR A 307 -18.72 -4.81 -23.32
C THR A 307 -17.46 -5.43 -23.91
N VAL A 308 -16.35 -5.43 -23.17
CA VAL A 308 -15.08 -6.07 -23.56
C VAL A 308 -15.24 -7.59 -23.66
N GLY A 309 -14.41 -8.29 -24.44
CA GLY A 309 -14.42 -9.76 -24.50
C GLY A 309 -14.12 -10.38 -23.13
N GLY A 310 -14.90 -11.38 -22.69
CA GLY A 310 -14.70 -12.04 -21.39
C GLY A 310 -15.12 -11.22 -20.16
N SER A 311 -15.86 -10.13 -20.34
CA SER A 311 -16.22 -9.18 -19.27
C SER A 311 -17.22 -9.67 -18.24
N GLY A 312 -17.98 -10.74 -18.52
CA GLY A 312 -18.97 -11.28 -17.57
C GLY A 312 -18.35 -12.21 -16.53
N THR A 313 -19.01 -12.35 -15.38
CA THR A 313 -18.49 -13.14 -14.24
C THR A 313 -19.48 -14.18 -13.70
N ASP A 314 -18.94 -15.34 -13.31
CA ASP A 314 -19.65 -16.39 -12.57
C ASP A 314 -19.43 -16.32 -11.05
N ALA A 315 -18.64 -15.34 -10.58
CA ALA A 315 -18.33 -15.17 -9.17
C ALA A 315 -19.49 -14.53 -8.38
N SER A 316 -19.50 -14.77 -7.07
CA SER A 316 -20.46 -14.12 -6.17
C SER A 316 -20.12 -12.64 -6.00
N VAL A 317 -20.90 -11.76 -6.62
CA VAL A 317 -20.74 -10.30 -6.54
C VAL A 317 -21.41 -9.74 -5.28
N PHE A 318 -20.74 -8.82 -4.62
CA PHE A 318 -21.25 -8.08 -3.47
C PHE A 318 -20.98 -6.58 -3.59
N LEU A 319 -21.72 -5.80 -2.80
CA LEU A 319 -21.78 -4.34 -2.84
C LEU A 319 -21.88 -3.77 -1.42
N ASN A 320 -21.26 -2.62 -1.16
CA ASN A 320 -21.51 -1.80 0.02
C ASN A 320 -21.68 -0.32 -0.37
N LEU A 321 -22.87 0.25 -0.12
CA LEU A 321 -23.13 1.67 -0.31
C LEU A 321 -22.65 2.44 0.93
N ILE A 322 -21.83 3.47 0.72
CA ILE A 322 -21.22 4.26 1.81
C ILE A 322 -21.75 5.69 1.71
N GLY A 323 -22.55 6.09 2.69
CA GLY A 323 -23.10 7.44 2.82
C GLY A 323 -22.53 8.23 4.00
N ASP A 324 -23.08 9.42 4.23
CA ASP A 324 -22.65 10.32 5.31
C ASP A 324 -23.12 9.89 6.71
N GLN A 325 -24.14 9.03 6.81
CA GLN A 325 -24.70 8.52 8.08
C GLN A 325 -24.38 7.04 8.34
N GLY A 326 -23.55 6.41 7.50
CA GLY A 326 -23.16 5.00 7.64
C GLY A 326 -23.03 4.32 6.28
N ASP A 327 -23.01 3.00 6.29
CA ASP A 327 -22.90 2.18 5.07
C ASP A 327 -23.86 1.00 5.11
N THR A 328 -24.06 0.24 4.04
CA THR A 328 -24.96 -0.95 4.02
C THR A 328 -24.26 -2.24 4.42
N GLY A 329 -22.94 -2.24 4.45
CA GLY A 329 -22.12 -3.43 4.56
C GLY A 329 -22.09 -4.17 3.26
N ASP A 330 -21.30 -5.23 3.21
CA ASP A 330 -21.23 -6.08 2.03
C ASP A 330 -22.56 -6.85 1.89
N ARG A 331 -23.30 -6.53 0.83
CA ARG A 331 -24.57 -7.12 0.41
C ARG A 331 -24.31 -7.96 -0.83
N GLU A 332 -24.57 -9.27 -0.74
CA GLU A 332 -24.43 -10.14 -1.91
C GLU A 332 -25.59 -9.92 -2.88
N LEU A 333 -25.28 -9.73 -4.16
CA LEU A 333 -26.24 -9.34 -5.18
C LEU A 333 -26.92 -10.58 -5.79
N ILE A 334 -27.85 -11.16 -5.03
CA ILE A 334 -28.52 -12.43 -5.36
C ILE A 334 -29.81 -12.20 -6.16
N ASN A 335 -30.68 -11.35 -5.62
CA ASN A 335 -32.06 -11.16 -6.07
C ASN A 335 -32.15 -10.05 -7.13
N CYS A 336 -31.75 -10.38 -8.37
CA CYS A 336 -31.85 -9.47 -9.50
C CYS A 336 -33.30 -9.36 -10.00
N LYS A 337 -33.78 -8.13 -10.22
CA LYS A 337 -35.17 -7.85 -10.62
C LYS A 337 -35.42 -8.12 -12.11
N ASN A 338 -34.42 -7.91 -12.95
CA ASN A 338 -34.58 -7.88 -14.40
C ASN A 338 -33.89 -9.03 -15.14
N ASN A 339 -32.86 -9.67 -14.57
CA ASN A 339 -32.14 -10.77 -15.20
C ASN A 339 -32.02 -12.01 -14.29
N VAL A 340 -32.15 -13.20 -14.89
CA VAL A 340 -31.91 -14.47 -14.18
C VAL A 340 -30.43 -14.80 -14.12
N ASN A 341 -29.75 -14.66 -15.27
CA ASN A 341 -28.30 -14.79 -15.37
C ASN A 341 -27.68 -13.40 -15.27
N LYS A 342 -26.96 -13.15 -14.18
CA LYS A 342 -26.50 -11.83 -13.76
C LYS A 342 -25.07 -11.60 -14.25
N PHE A 343 -24.67 -10.33 -14.37
CA PHE A 343 -23.29 -9.92 -14.63
C PHE A 343 -22.70 -10.49 -15.93
N GLU A 344 -23.55 -10.62 -16.95
CA GLU A 344 -23.13 -11.04 -18.28
C GLU A 344 -22.54 -9.87 -19.07
N LYS A 345 -21.73 -10.15 -20.10
CA LYS A 345 -21.16 -9.11 -20.97
C LYS A 345 -22.24 -8.12 -21.46
N GLY A 346 -22.08 -6.84 -21.15
CA GLY A 346 -23.00 -5.77 -21.52
C GLY A 346 -24.33 -5.76 -20.75
N SER A 347 -24.46 -6.54 -19.66
CA SER A 347 -25.69 -6.59 -18.86
C SER A 347 -25.87 -5.35 -17.98
N LEU A 348 -27.13 -5.05 -17.71
CA LEU A 348 -27.57 -4.11 -16.68
C LEU A 348 -28.40 -4.89 -15.68
N ASP A 349 -27.90 -5.08 -14.46
CA ASP A 349 -28.53 -5.91 -13.43
C ASP A 349 -29.04 -5.04 -12.28
N GLU A 350 -30.34 -5.12 -11.97
CA GLU A 350 -30.98 -4.29 -10.94
C GLU A 350 -31.25 -5.06 -9.64
N PHE A 351 -30.83 -4.49 -8.51
CA PHE A 351 -30.96 -5.07 -7.17
C PHE A 351 -31.59 -4.08 -6.20
N LEU A 352 -32.51 -4.55 -5.36
CA LEU A 352 -33.06 -3.77 -4.26
C LEU A 352 -32.27 -4.11 -2.99
N ILE A 353 -31.76 -3.08 -2.30
CA ILE A 353 -30.97 -3.26 -1.09
C ILE A 353 -31.74 -2.67 0.09
N GLU A 354 -32.17 -3.50 1.04
CA GLU A 354 -32.76 -3.02 2.28
C GLU A 354 -31.66 -2.40 3.16
N ALA A 355 -31.80 -1.13 3.55
CA ALA A 355 -30.80 -0.44 4.36
C ALA A 355 -31.45 0.59 5.29
N VAL A 356 -30.91 0.75 6.50
CA VAL A 356 -31.28 1.92 7.30
C VAL A 356 -30.69 3.17 6.63
N ALA A 357 -31.44 4.27 6.61
CA ALA A 357 -31.04 5.50 5.92
C ALA A 357 -29.56 5.88 6.16
N ILE A 358 -28.75 5.83 5.09
CA ILE A 358 -27.31 6.15 5.12
C ILE A 358 -27.00 7.58 4.66
N GLY A 359 -28.05 8.35 4.36
CA GLY A 359 -27.98 9.73 3.85
C GLY A 359 -27.34 9.81 2.46
N GLN A 360 -26.57 10.88 2.18
CA GLN A 360 -26.03 11.09 0.83
C GLN A 360 -24.92 10.07 0.54
N ILE A 361 -25.14 9.22 -0.46
CA ILE A 361 -24.15 8.24 -0.91
C ILE A 361 -22.92 8.96 -1.47
N ARG A 362 -21.76 8.66 -0.90
CA ARG A 362 -20.46 9.23 -1.28
C ARG A 362 -19.65 8.24 -2.11
N ARG A 363 -19.75 6.96 -1.78
CA ARG A 363 -18.95 5.89 -2.37
C ARG A 363 -19.72 4.59 -2.47
N VAL A 364 -19.23 3.71 -3.33
CA VAL A 364 -19.72 2.36 -3.56
C VAL A 364 -18.55 1.40 -3.53
N ARG A 365 -18.49 0.49 -2.56
CA ARG A 365 -17.55 -0.63 -2.62
C ARG A 365 -18.21 -1.79 -3.35
N ILE A 366 -17.55 -2.36 -4.34
CA ILE A 366 -18.08 -3.46 -5.14
C ILE A 366 -16.96 -4.45 -5.46
N GLY A 367 -17.28 -5.74 -5.47
CA GLY A 367 -16.31 -6.79 -5.73
C GLY A 367 -16.94 -8.16 -5.78
N HIS A 368 -16.12 -9.17 -5.93
CA HIS A 368 -16.55 -10.57 -5.97
C HIS A 368 -15.60 -11.48 -5.19
N ASP A 369 -16.01 -12.72 -4.96
CA ASP A 369 -15.26 -13.67 -4.13
C ASP A 369 -14.11 -14.39 -4.86
N GLY A 370 -13.88 -14.07 -6.13
CA GLY A 370 -12.83 -14.65 -6.97
C GLY A 370 -12.96 -16.14 -7.25
N LYS A 371 -14.13 -16.76 -6.99
CA LYS A 371 -14.38 -18.17 -7.29
C LYS A 371 -15.09 -18.34 -8.63
N GLY A 372 -14.89 -19.49 -9.27
CA GLY A 372 -15.47 -19.79 -10.57
C GLY A 372 -14.42 -19.76 -11.69
N GLY A 373 -14.69 -20.50 -12.77
CA GLY A 373 -13.78 -20.61 -13.91
C GLY A 373 -13.77 -19.34 -14.78
N GLY A 374 -14.81 -18.52 -14.66
CA GLY A 374 -14.96 -17.22 -15.32
C GLY A 374 -15.07 -16.09 -14.30
N SER A 375 -14.26 -16.11 -13.23
CA SER A 375 -14.39 -15.14 -12.14
C SER A 375 -13.94 -13.72 -12.50
N ALA A 376 -13.13 -13.56 -13.56
CA ALA A 376 -12.72 -12.24 -14.04
C ALA A 376 -13.93 -11.41 -14.45
N TRP A 377 -13.97 -10.15 -14.03
CA TRP A 377 -15.12 -9.29 -14.28
C TRP A 377 -14.69 -7.91 -14.75
N PHE A 378 -15.21 -7.42 -15.86
CA PHE A 378 -15.00 -6.02 -16.25
C PHE A 378 -16.23 -5.21 -15.86
N LEU A 379 -16.08 -4.36 -14.86
CA LEU A 379 -17.14 -3.49 -14.37
C LEU A 379 -17.03 -2.11 -15.06
N ASP A 380 -18.10 -1.70 -15.74
CA ASP A 380 -18.20 -0.38 -16.37
C ASP A 380 -18.50 0.68 -15.30
N LYS A 381 -19.66 0.56 -14.64
CA LYS A 381 -20.10 1.47 -13.57
C LYS A 381 -21.17 0.88 -12.67
N VAL A 382 -21.43 1.55 -11.55
CA VAL A 382 -22.58 1.30 -10.68
C VAL A 382 -23.46 2.54 -10.64
N ILE A 383 -24.77 2.35 -10.76
CA ILE A 383 -25.77 3.43 -10.71
C ILE A 383 -26.64 3.20 -9.48
N VAL A 384 -26.84 4.23 -8.66
CA VAL A 384 -27.64 4.15 -7.43
C VAL A 384 -28.75 5.19 -7.43
N ARG A 385 -29.98 4.76 -7.13
CA ARG A 385 -31.16 5.61 -6.96
C ARG A 385 -32.11 5.03 -5.91
N GLU A 386 -33.07 5.80 -5.42
CA GLU A 386 -34.15 5.21 -4.61
C GLU A 386 -35.22 4.58 -5.52
N GLU A 387 -35.86 3.50 -5.04
CA GLU A 387 -36.94 2.86 -5.79
C GLU A 387 -38.12 3.82 -6.04
N GLY A 388 -38.57 3.90 -7.30
CA GLY A 388 -39.63 4.81 -7.73
C GLY A 388 -39.18 6.23 -8.07
N GLN A 389 -37.90 6.60 -7.85
CA GLN A 389 -37.35 7.85 -8.34
C GLN A 389 -37.01 7.80 -9.85
N ALA A 390 -37.10 8.97 -10.50
CA ALA A 390 -36.72 9.14 -11.90
C ALA A 390 -35.22 8.89 -12.11
N GLU A 391 -34.83 8.36 -13.27
CA GLU A 391 -33.43 8.10 -13.64
C GLU A 391 -32.53 9.33 -13.55
N ALA A 392 -33.08 10.54 -13.73
CA ALA A 392 -32.33 11.79 -13.59
C ALA A 392 -31.79 12.07 -12.18
N ASN A 393 -32.29 11.37 -11.16
CA ASN A 393 -31.79 11.47 -9.78
C ASN A 393 -30.73 10.40 -9.46
N ALA A 394 -30.40 9.53 -10.42
CA ALA A 394 -29.44 8.48 -10.21
C ALA A 394 -28.02 9.05 -10.08
N VAL A 395 -27.25 8.48 -9.17
CA VAL A 395 -25.83 8.82 -8.99
C VAL A 395 -25.00 7.73 -9.61
N GLU A 396 -24.08 8.11 -10.50
CA GLU A 396 -23.18 7.19 -11.19
C GLU A 396 -21.81 7.11 -10.48
N PHE A 397 -21.29 5.89 -10.42
CA PHE A 397 -20.01 5.52 -9.84
C PHE A 397 -19.22 4.76 -10.90
N PRO A 398 -18.39 5.44 -11.70
CA PRO A 398 -17.63 4.79 -12.78
C PRO A 398 -16.52 3.88 -12.23
N CYS A 399 -16.22 2.80 -12.96
CA CYS A 399 -15.14 1.86 -12.64
C CYS A 399 -14.22 1.65 -13.84
N ASN A 400 -14.74 1.22 -15.00
CA ASN A 400 -13.99 0.97 -16.25
C ASN A 400 -12.73 0.10 -16.10
N ARG A 401 -12.75 -0.88 -15.19
CA ARG A 401 -11.56 -1.67 -14.82
C ARG A 401 -11.91 -3.15 -14.75
N TRP A 402 -10.90 -3.98 -14.94
CA TRP A 402 -11.00 -5.39 -14.56
C TRP A 402 -10.94 -5.53 -13.04
N LEU A 403 -11.84 -6.36 -12.52
CA LEU A 403 -11.81 -6.95 -11.20
C LEU A 403 -11.43 -8.42 -11.39
N ALA A 404 -10.12 -8.71 -11.42
CA ALA A 404 -9.59 -10.06 -11.63
C ALA A 404 -8.15 -10.17 -11.11
N ARG A 405 -7.75 -11.36 -10.64
CA ARG A 405 -6.39 -11.57 -10.09
C ARG A 405 -5.29 -11.56 -11.15
N ASN A 406 -5.65 -11.85 -12.39
CA ASN A 406 -4.74 -12.03 -13.52
C ASN A 406 -4.89 -10.95 -14.61
N GLU A 407 -5.72 -9.94 -14.37
CA GLU A 407 -5.89 -8.79 -15.28
C GLU A 407 -5.63 -7.50 -14.50
N ASP A 408 -5.33 -6.42 -15.22
CA ASP A 408 -5.19 -5.07 -14.69
C ASP A 408 -4.24 -5.03 -13.47
N ASP A 409 -4.70 -4.55 -12.31
CA ASP A 409 -3.92 -4.45 -11.07
C ASP A 409 -4.03 -5.68 -10.15
N GLY A 410 -4.76 -6.73 -10.56
CA GLY A 410 -4.96 -7.95 -9.75
C GLY A 410 -6.03 -7.84 -8.66
N GLN A 411 -6.67 -6.69 -8.47
CA GLN A 411 -7.69 -6.50 -7.44
C GLN A 411 -9.05 -7.03 -7.90
N ILE A 412 -9.80 -7.63 -6.97
CA ILE A 412 -11.16 -8.16 -7.21
C ILE A 412 -12.25 -7.39 -6.49
N VAL A 413 -11.87 -6.29 -5.81
CA VAL A 413 -12.75 -5.40 -5.07
C VAL A 413 -12.25 -3.97 -5.23
N ARG A 414 -13.16 -3.03 -5.43
CA ARG A 414 -12.86 -1.59 -5.50
C ARG A 414 -13.83 -0.78 -4.68
N GLU A 415 -13.36 0.35 -4.16
CA GLU A 415 -14.24 1.44 -3.74
C GLU A 415 -14.32 2.44 -4.88
N LEU A 416 -15.53 2.84 -5.26
CA LEU A 416 -15.84 3.80 -6.32
C LEU A 416 -16.40 5.07 -5.67
N LEU A 417 -15.90 6.24 -6.03
CA LEU A 417 -16.51 7.53 -5.66
C LEU A 417 -17.56 7.95 -6.72
N LYS A 418 -18.37 8.94 -6.39
CA LYS A 418 -19.28 9.58 -7.34
C LYS A 418 -18.49 10.39 -8.38
N GLU A 419 -18.98 10.47 -9.61
CA GLU A 419 -18.53 11.48 -10.58
C GLU A 419 -18.90 12.90 -10.09
N SER A 420 -17.90 13.74 -9.82
CA SER A 420 -18.13 15.14 -9.42
C SER A 420 -18.27 16.03 -10.65
N ASP A 421 -19.10 17.09 -10.55
CA ASP A 421 -19.22 18.16 -11.57
C ASP A 421 -17.91 18.96 -11.78
N ILE A 422 -16.84 18.62 -11.05
CA ILE A 422 -15.52 19.24 -11.10
C ILE A 422 -14.66 18.36 -12.01
N SER A 423 -14.05 19.00 -13.01
CA SER A 423 -13.18 18.49 -14.07
C SER A 423 -11.87 17.82 -13.60
N VAL A 424 -11.87 17.18 -12.42
CA VAL A 424 -10.79 16.32 -11.95
C VAL A 424 -11.17 14.88 -12.30
N THR A 425 -10.37 14.22 -13.16
CA THR A 425 -10.57 12.79 -13.41
C THR A 425 -10.53 12.05 -12.07
N PHE A 426 -11.56 11.26 -11.85
CA PHE A 426 -11.81 10.48 -10.65
C PHE A 426 -10.59 9.70 -10.14
N GLU A 427 -9.72 9.25 -11.04
CA GLU A 427 -8.54 8.45 -10.76
C GLU A 427 -7.51 9.15 -9.85
N PHE A 428 -7.45 10.48 -9.85
CA PHE A 428 -6.55 11.25 -8.98
C PHE A 428 -6.99 11.30 -7.51
N HIS A 429 -8.24 10.92 -7.21
CA HIS A 429 -8.72 10.85 -5.83
C HIS A 429 -8.23 9.59 -5.08
N TYR A 430 -7.67 8.63 -5.82
CA TYR A 430 -7.06 7.44 -5.24
C TYR A 430 -5.57 7.64 -4.98
N THR A 431 -5.14 7.15 -3.83
CA THR A 431 -3.76 7.06 -3.37
C THR A 431 -3.34 5.60 -3.33
N ASN A 432 -2.13 5.32 -3.78
CA ASN A 432 -1.53 3.99 -3.64
C ASN A 432 -0.83 3.89 -2.28
N TYR A 433 -1.08 2.78 -1.60
CA TYR A 433 -0.43 2.41 -0.35
C TYR A 433 0.42 1.17 -0.62
N HIS A 434 1.74 1.32 -0.57
CA HIS A 434 2.68 0.21 -0.74
C HIS A 434 2.93 -0.45 0.61
N ILE A 435 2.35 -1.63 0.79
CA ILE A 435 2.34 -2.37 2.05
C ILE A 435 3.35 -3.51 1.92
N ALA A 436 4.48 -3.41 2.63
CA ALA A 436 5.45 -4.47 2.77
C ALA A 436 5.19 -5.22 4.09
N VAL A 437 4.79 -6.48 3.98
CA VAL A 437 4.49 -7.36 5.11
C VAL A 437 5.66 -8.31 5.31
N LYS A 438 6.26 -8.30 6.49
CA LYS A 438 7.33 -9.22 6.87
C LYS A 438 6.79 -10.33 7.75
N THR A 439 6.92 -11.57 7.29
CA THR A 439 6.63 -12.77 8.07
C THR A 439 7.85 -13.15 8.90
N GLY A 440 7.65 -13.57 10.15
CA GLY A 440 8.75 -13.88 11.05
C GLY A 440 9.59 -15.07 10.58
N ASP A 441 10.88 -15.05 10.92
CA ASP A 441 11.82 -16.13 10.63
C ASP A 441 11.83 -17.15 11.78
N ILE A 442 10.67 -17.78 12.03
CA ILE A 442 10.50 -18.80 13.06
C ILE A 442 9.87 -20.07 12.47
N PRO A 443 10.17 -21.27 13.04
CA PRO A 443 9.60 -22.52 12.56
C PRO A 443 8.06 -22.49 12.58
N GLY A 444 7.44 -22.68 11.42
CA GLY A 444 5.98 -22.71 11.28
C GLY A 444 5.32 -21.34 11.17
N GLY A 445 6.08 -20.25 11.11
CA GLY A 445 5.51 -18.89 11.03
C GLY A 445 4.84 -18.52 9.72
N SER A 446 4.91 -19.39 8.70
CA SER A 446 4.25 -19.21 7.39
C SER A 446 2.74 -19.38 7.47
N SER A 447 1.98 -18.69 6.62
CA SER A 447 0.51 -18.85 6.55
C SER A 447 0.03 -19.12 5.13
N ASP A 448 -0.86 -20.09 4.99
CA ASP A 448 -1.61 -20.36 3.75
C ASP A 448 -2.92 -19.55 3.67
N SER A 449 -3.17 -18.68 4.65
CA SER A 449 -4.45 -17.99 4.82
C SER A 449 -4.51 -16.70 4.02
N ASP A 450 -5.71 -16.32 3.58
CA ASP A 450 -5.90 -15.03 2.91
C ASP A 450 -5.73 -13.90 3.94
N VAL A 451 -4.69 -13.07 3.76
CA VAL A 451 -4.37 -11.93 4.64
C VAL A 451 -5.10 -10.67 4.17
N PHE A 452 -5.51 -9.83 5.12
CA PHE A 452 -6.16 -8.55 4.86
C PHE A 452 -5.63 -7.45 5.77
N VAL A 453 -5.83 -6.21 5.33
CA VAL A 453 -5.53 -5.00 6.08
C VAL A 453 -6.73 -4.06 6.13
N LYS A 454 -6.77 -3.19 7.13
CA LYS A 454 -7.65 -2.02 7.19
C LYS A 454 -6.86 -0.86 7.78
N LEU A 455 -6.85 0.27 7.07
CA LEU A 455 -6.13 1.47 7.46
C LEU A 455 -7.10 2.46 8.08
N TYR A 456 -6.66 3.11 9.17
CA TYR A 456 -7.42 4.16 9.84
C TYR A 456 -6.64 5.46 9.71
N GLY A 457 -7.24 6.45 9.07
CA GLY A 457 -6.59 7.73 8.78
C GLY A 457 -7.31 8.93 9.39
N GLU A 458 -6.76 10.12 9.18
CA GLU A 458 -7.34 11.38 9.63
C GLU A 458 -8.59 11.80 8.82
N LYS A 459 -8.62 11.48 7.52
CA LYS A 459 -9.74 11.81 6.61
C LYS A 459 -10.79 10.70 6.52
N GLY A 460 -10.53 9.53 7.09
CA GLY A 460 -11.45 8.40 7.13
C GLY A 460 -10.73 7.06 7.30
N ASP A 461 -11.52 5.98 7.40
CA ASP A 461 -11.02 4.61 7.50
C ASP A 461 -11.33 3.85 6.21
N THR A 462 -10.41 2.99 5.77
CA THR A 462 -10.67 2.07 4.65
C THR A 462 -11.61 0.95 5.09
N SER A 463 -12.18 0.24 4.12
CA SER A 463 -12.75 -1.09 4.35
C SER A 463 -11.64 -2.14 4.60
N LYS A 464 -12.02 -3.39 4.89
CA LYS A 464 -11.07 -4.52 4.85
C LYS A 464 -10.63 -4.74 3.40
N MET A 465 -9.33 -4.71 3.15
CA MET A 465 -8.69 -4.85 1.85
C MET A 465 -7.86 -6.12 1.88
N MET A 466 -8.17 -7.06 0.98
CA MET A 466 -7.45 -8.33 0.88
C MET A 466 -6.10 -8.10 0.20
N LEU A 467 -5.04 -8.70 0.73
CA LEU A 467 -3.71 -8.71 0.12
C LEU A 467 -3.63 -9.91 -0.83
N VAL A 468 -4.27 -9.76 -2.00
CA VAL A 468 -4.53 -10.89 -2.92
C VAL A 468 -3.35 -11.16 -3.85
N VAL A 469 -2.64 -10.11 -4.25
CA VAL A 469 -1.69 -10.17 -5.34
C VAL A 469 -0.48 -9.30 -5.02
N SER A 470 0.69 -9.91 -4.88
CA SER A 470 1.91 -9.20 -4.52
C SER A 470 2.48 -8.45 -5.74
N ALA A 471 2.96 -7.22 -5.52
CA ALA A 471 3.67 -6.42 -6.52
C ALA A 471 5.00 -7.05 -6.99
N ASN A 472 5.52 -8.05 -6.28
CA ASN A 472 6.73 -8.82 -6.66
C ASN A 472 6.42 -10.21 -7.23
N ASP A 473 5.15 -10.51 -7.56
CA ASP A 473 4.70 -11.71 -8.29
C ASP A 473 5.22 -13.07 -7.77
N LEU A 474 5.34 -13.23 -6.46
CA LEU A 474 6.01 -14.41 -5.88
C LEU A 474 5.21 -15.73 -5.97
N GLY A 475 3.93 -15.70 -6.37
CA GLY A 475 3.07 -16.88 -6.54
C GLY A 475 2.65 -17.61 -5.25
N ASN A 476 3.45 -17.52 -4.19
CA ASN A 476 3.10 -17.85 -2.80
C ASN A 476 3.46 -16.67 -1.88
N TYR A 477 2.66 -16.44 -0.84
CA TYR A 477 2.79 -15.27 0.03
C TYR A 477 2.98 -15.70 1.48
N PHE A 478 3.53 -14.81 2.31
CA PHE A 478 3.62 -14.96 3.75
C PHE A 478 4.43 -16.18 4.21
N GLU A 479 5.52 -16.46 3.48
CA GLU A 479 6.47 -17.51 3.83
C GLU A 479 7.42 -17.06 4.95
N THR A 480 7.89 -18.00 5.76
CA THR A 480 8.80 -17.73 6.89
C THR A 480 10.01 -16.89 6.46
N GLY A 481 10.25 -15.78 7.17
CA GLY A 481 11.35 -14.84 6.92
C GLY A 481 11.21 -13.96 5.67
N ARG A 482 10.12 -14.08 4.90
CA ARG A 482 9.91 -13.34 3.65
C ARG A 482 9.30 -11.96 3.89
N VAL A 483 9.57 -11.05 2.96
CA VAL A 483 8.86 -9.78 2.80
C VAL A 483 8.04 -9.83 1.52
N ASP A 484 6.73 -9.70 1.66
CA ASP A 484 5.78 -9.65 0.54
C ASP A 484 5.28 -8.21 0.39
N ILE A 485 5.29 -7.68 -0.83
CA ILE A 485 4.93 -6.28 -1.11
C ILE A 485 3.61 -6.25 -1.87
N PHE A 486 2.69 -5.41 -1.43
CA PHE A 486 1.38 -5.23 -2.04
C PHE A 486 1.15 -3.74 -2.31
N THR A 487 0.55 -3.41 -3.45
CA THR A 487 0.08 -2.04 -3.71
C THR A 487 -1.43 -2.05 -3.62
N VAL A 488 -1.98 -1.25 -2.71
CA VAL A 488 -3.42 -1.12 -2.54
C VAL A 488 -3.83 0.30 -2.91
N GLU A 489 -4.66 0.41 -3.94
CA GLU A 489 -5.22 1.68 -4.39
C GLU A 489 -6.55 1.96 -3.67
N THR A 490 -6.62 3.07 -2.93
CA THR A 490 -7.86 3.50 -2.25
C THR A 490 -7.87 5.02 -2.07
N PHE A 491 -8.99 5.60 -1.63
CA PHE A 491 -9.11 7.04 -1.43
C PHE A 491 -8.07 7.57 -0.41
N ASP A 492 -7.74 8.86 -0.49
CA ASP A 492 -6.81 9.49 0.45
C ASP A 492 -7.40 9.54 1.87
N ILE A 493 -6.84 8.73 2.78
CA ILE A 493 -7.23 8.71 4.21
C ILE A 493 -6.44 9.73 5.04
N GLY A 494 -5.53 10.50 4.44
CA GLY A 494 -4.59 11.35 5.14
C GLY A 494 -3.57 10.54 5.95
N GLN A 495 -3.06 11.13 7.04
CA GLN A 495 -2.06 10.45 7.85
C GLN A 495 -2.62 9.17 8.49
N ILE A 496 -1.88 8.07 8.39
CA ILE A 496 -2.28 6.77 8.97
C ILE A 496 -2.10 6.83 10.49
N ASN A 497 -3.20 6.65 11.22
CA ASN A 497 -3.23 6.63 12.68
C ASN A 497 -2.94 5.23 13.23
N ARG A 498 -3.45 4.19 12.57
CA ARG A 498 -3.27 2.78 12.95
C ARG A 498 -3.63 1.84 11.79
N LEU A 499 -3.23 0.59 11.94
CA LEU A 499 -3.47 -0.51 11.01
C LEU A 499 -4.16 -1.65 11.75
N LEU A 500 -5.22 -2.22 11.18
CA LEU A 500 -5.69 -3.56 11.53
C LEU A 500 -5.18 -4.52 10.47
N ILE A 501 -4.52 -5.60 10.87
CA ILE A 501 -4.06 -6.68 9.98
C ILE A 501 -4.47 -8.03 10.54
N GLY A 502 -4.81 -8.97 9.66
CA GLY A 502 -5.15 -10.32 10.05
C GLY A 502 -5.43 -11.22 8.86
N HIS A 503 -5.97 -12.41 9.13
CA HIS A 503 -6.21 -13.42 8.10
C HIS A 503 -7.56 -14.14 8.30
N THR A 504 -8.00 -14.85 7.27
CA THR A 504 -9.33 -15.51 7.23
C THR A 504 -9.40 -16.86 7.94
N ASN A 505 -8.31 -17.28 8.59
CA ASN A 505 -8.13 -18.61 9.18
C ASN A 505 -8.40 -19.81 8.24
N LYS A 506 -8.41 -19.60 6.93
CA LYS A 506 -8.54 -20.67 5.95
C LYS A 506 -7.19 -21.32 5.68
N GLY A 507 -7.20 -22.61 5.35
CA GLY A 507 -6.00 -23.40 5.02
C GLY A 507 -5.65 -24.42 6.11
N MET A 508 -4.77 -25.38 5.79
CA MET A 508 -4.31 -26.38 6.77
C MET A 508 -3.28 -25.82 7.76
N ARG A 509 -2.64 -24.70 7.41
CA ARG A 509 -1.64 -23.99 8.23
C ARG A 509 -1.98 -22.50 8.22
N ALA A 510 -3.09 -22.16 8.85
CA ALA A 510 -3.62 -20.81 8.82
C ALA A 510 -2.93 -19.86 9.82
N GLY A 511 -2.41 -20.40 10.92
CA GLY A 511 -1.61 -19.67 11.89
C GLY A 511 -0.46 -18.91 11.25
N TRP A 512 -0.21 -17.68 11.72
CA TRP A 512 0.73 -16.78 11.07
C TRP A 512 1.56 -16.01 12.11
N PHE A 513 2.89 -16.01 11.95
CA PHE A 513 3.73 -15.13 12.76
C PHE A 513 4.04 -13.85 11.99
N LEU A 514 3.37 -12.76 12.36
CA LEU A 514 3.59 -11.45 11.79
C LEU A 514 4.75 -10.74 12.52
N ASP A 515 5.83 -10.44 11.80
CA ASP A 515 6.99 -9.72 12.31
C ASP A 515 6.71 -8.21 12.33
N SER A 516 6.46 -7.62 11.15
CA SER A 516 6.24 -6.19 11.00
C SER A 516 5.55 -5.84 9.68
N VAL A 517 4.89 -4.68 9.62
CA VAL A 517 4.31 -4.12 8.40
C VAL A 517 4.86 -2.72 8.16
N GLN A 518 5.41 -2.48 6.98
CA GLN A 518 5.84 -1.16 6.53
C GLN A 518 4.89 -0.64 5.46
N ILE A 519 4.47 0.62 5.57
CA ILE A 519 3.56 1.24 4.59
C ILE A 519 4.22 2.51 4.05
N LEU A 520 4.52 2.51 2.75
CA LEU A 520 5.00 3.69 2.01
C LEU A 520 3.81 4.33 1.29
N VAL A 521 3.62 5.63 1.51
CA VAL A 521 2.62 6.46 0.83
C VAL A 521 3.35 7.59 0.09
N PRO A 522 3.75 7.39 -1.18
CA PRO A 522 4.58 8.33 -1.91
C PRO A 522 3.92 9.70 -2.08
N LEU A 523 2.61 9.72 -2.30
CA LEU A 523 1.83 10.96 -2.42
C LEU A 523 1.89 11.84 -1.17
N HIS A 524 2.05 11.23 0.01
CA HIS A 524 2.19 11.96 1.28
C HIS A 524 3.66 12.24 1.64
N GLY A 525 4.61 11.61 0.94
CA GLY A 525 6.03 11.62 1.32
C GLY A 525 6.27 10.96 2.69
N LYS A 526 5.50 9.91 3.04
CA LYS A 526 5.56 9.25 4.36
C LYS A 526 5.81 7.75 4.26
N ASN A 527 6.59 7.24 5.22
CA ASN A 527 6.83 5.81 5.40
C ASN A 527 6.58 5.43 6.88
N TYR A 528 5.64 4.51 7.11
CA TYR A 528 5.15 4.12 8.42
C TYR A 528 5.67 2.73 8.82
N MET A 529 6.14 2.58 10.06
CA MET A 529 6.60 1.30 10.60
C MET A 529 5.68 0.76 11.71
N PHE A 530 5.04 -0.39 11.46
CA PHE A 530 4.17 -1.11 12.39
C PHE A 530 4.82 -2.43 12.86
N PRO A 531 5.55 -2.45 13.98
CA PRO A 531 6.08 -3.70 14.55
C PRO A 531 4.96 -4.53 15.19
N SER A 532 5.05 -5.85 15.07
CA SER A 532 4.08 -6.81 15.61
C SER A 532 4.76 -7.87 16.49
N HIS A 533 5.66 -8.67 15.92
CA HIS A 533 6.38 -9.79 16.57
C HIS A 533 5.46 -10.71 17.39
N ARG A 534 4.38 -11.21 16.77
CA ARG A 534 3.42 -12.10 17.44
C ARG A 534 2.72 -13.05 16.48
N TRP A 535 2.26 -14.16 17.06
CA TRP A 535 1.32 -15.07 16.40
C TRP A 535 -0.08 -14.45 16.27
N LEU A 536 -0.64 -14.66 15.09
CA LEU A 536 -2.05 -14.50 14.74
C LEU A 536 -2.55 -15.92 14.42
N ASP A 537 -3.17 -16.56 15.41
CA ASP A 537 -3.57 -17.95 15.38
C ASP A 537 -4.68 -18.15 16.43
N GLU A 538 -5.62 -19.06 16.19
CA GLU A 538 -6.66 -19.43 17.16
C GLU A 538 -6.12 -20.33 18.28
N ASP A 539 -5.08 -21.10 17.98
CA ASP A 539 -4.47 -22.07 18.91
C ASP A 539 -3.22 -21.51 19.63
N GLU A 540 -2.76 -20.30 19.27
CA GLU A 540 -1.59 -19.64 19.87
C GLU A 540 -1.85 -18.20 20.36
N ALA A 541 -0.92 -17.70 21.19
CA ALA A 541 -0.96 -16.36 21.77
C ALA A 541 -2.28 -16.01 22.49
N ASP A 542 -3.06 -15.05 21.98
CA ASP A 542 -4.36 -14.64 22.54
C ASP A 542 -5.56 -15.27 21.81
N GLY A 543 -5.32 -16.24 20.92
CA GLY A 543 -6.34 -16.92 20.13
C GLY A 543 -6.99 -16.03 19.06
N LYS A 544 -6.35 -14.91 18.70
CA LYS A 544 -6.86 -13.97 17.69
C LYS A 544 -6.06 -14.06 16.40
N THR A 545 -6.80 -14.05 15.29
CA THR A 545 -6.29 -14.01 13.92
C THR A 545 -6.10 -12.59 13.37
N THR A 546 -6.32 -11.57 14.22
CA THR A 546 -6.23 -10.15 13.86
C THR A 546 -5.55 -9.34 14.96
N VAL A 547 -4.84 -8.28 14.58
CA VAL A 547 -4.18 -7.34 15.50
C VAL A 547 -4.30 -5.89 15.02
N GLU A 548 -4.56 -4.99 15.97
CA GLU A 548 -4.53 -3.53 15.78
C GLU A 548 -3.12 -3.01 16.15
N LEU A 549 -2.39 -2.47 15.18
CA LEU A 549 -1.04 -1.94 15.29
C LEU A 549 -1.02 -0.42 15.14
N TYR A 550 -0.11 0.23 15.86
CA TYR A 550 0.12 1.67 15.81
C TYR A 550 1.53 1.94 15.26
N PRO A 551 1.73 3.01 14.49
CA PRO A 551 3.04 3.29 13.92
C PRO A 551 4.02 3.62 15.05
N SER A 552 5.15 2.92 15.07
CA SER A 552 6.25 3.17 16.01
C SER A 552 7.14 4.33 15.56
N GLU A 553 7.24 4.50 14.24
CA GLU A 553 8.04 5.53 13.57
C GLU A 553 7.33 5.93 12.28
N ILE A 554 7.40 7.22 11.96
CA ILE A 554 6.91 7.81 10.70
C ILE A 554 8.07 8.62 10.13
N LEU A 555 8.61 8.15 9.00
CA LEU A 555 9.73 8.79 8.32
C LEU A 555 9.24 9.63 7.14
N ASP A 556 9.84 10.80 6.96
CA ASP A 556 9.67 11.61 5.76
C ASP A 556 10.53 11.02 4.62
N VAL A 557 9.91 10.85 3.45
CA VAL A 557 10.56 10.36 2.22
C VAL A 557 10.27 11.34 1.07
N GLU A 558 10.92 11.16 -0.07
CA GLU A 558 10.65 11.97 -1.26
C GLU A 558 9.17 11.85 -1.65
N GLN A 559 8.49 12.98 -1.72
CA GLN A 559 7.08 13.04 -2.10
C GLN A 559 6.97 12.93 -3.61
N LEU A 560 6.21 11.94 -4.08
CA LEU A 560 5.90 11.73 -5.50
C LEU A 560 4.49 12.21 -5.81
N ILE A 561 4.18 12.39 -7.09
CA ILE A 561 2.83 12.65 -7.56
C ILE A 561 2.36 11.54 -8.51
N ASN A 562 1.05 11.42 -8.65
CA ASN A 562 0.45 10.49 -9.61
C ASN A 562 0.44 11.13 -10.99
N TYR A 563 0.91 10.39 -12.00
CA TYR A 563 0.61 10.65 -13.40
C TYR A 563 -0.31 9.55 -13.95
N GLU A 564 -1.28 9.95 -14.77
CA GLU A 564 -2.10 9.05 -15.59
C GLU A 564 -1.56 9.12 -17.01
N ILE A 565 -1.12 7.99 -17.56
CA ILE A 565 -0.57 7.88 -18.91
C ILE A 565 -1.52 7.03 -19.73
N THR A 566 -2.15 7.62 -20.74
CA THR A 566 -2.98 6.91 -21.71
C THR A 566 -2.15 6.65 -22.95
N VAL A 567 -2.01 5.40 -23.35
CA VAL A 567 -1.29 4.98 -24.55
C VAL A 567 -2.28 4.38 -25.53
N VAL A 568 -2.27 4.86 -26.78
CA VAL A 568 -3.12 4.33 -27.84
C VAL A 568 -2.25 3.58 -28.85
N THR A 569 -2.52 2.28 -29.02
CA THR A 569 -1.89 1.47 -30.06
C THR A 569 -2.78 1.47 -31.31
N GLY A 570 -2.22 1.83 -32.47
CA GLY A 570 -3.02 2.09 -33.66
C GLY A 570 -3.71 0.86 -34.25
N ASP A 571 -4.70 1.09 -35.12
CA ASP A 571 -5.46 0.03 -35.79
C ASP A 571 -4.83 -0.40 -37.13
N VAL A 572 -3.55 -0.74 -37.11
CA VAL A 572 -2.84 -1.28 -38.28
C VAL A 572 -2.42 -2.74 -38.07
N VAL A 573 -2.22 -3.47 -39.15
CA VAL A 573 -1.86 -4.90 -39.09
C VAL A 573 -0.51 -5.03 -38.37
N PHE A 574 -0.45 -5.90 -37.35
CA PHE A 574 0.73 -6.11 -36.48
C PHE A 574 1.12 -4.91 -35.60
N ALA A 575 0.21 -3.96 -35.35
CA ALA A 575 0.48 -2.78 -34.52
C ALA A 575 0.91 -3.10 -33.08
N GLY A 576 0.46 -4.23 -32.51
CA GLY A 576 0.69 -4.55 -31.10
C GLY A 576 2.10 -5.08 -30.80
N THR A 577 2.54 -4.94 -29.55
CA THR A 577 3.88 -5.36 -29.11
C THR A 577 3.85 -6.18 -27.83
N ASN A 578 4.75 -7.16 -27.75
CA ASN A 578 5.03 -7.91 -26.53
C ASN A 578 6.34 -7.46 -25.85
N ALA A 579 6.97 -6.41 -26.37
CA ALA A 579 8.18 -5.85 -25.79
C ALA A 579 7.85 -5.05 -24.53
N VAL A 580 8.84 -4.89 -23.65
CA VAL A 580 8.67 -4.07 -22.44
C VAL A 580 8.67 -2.61 -22.86
N VAL A 581 7.50 -1.96 -22.78
CA VAL A 581 7.32 -0.54 -23.07
C VAL A 581 7.73 0.29 -21.85
N PHE A 582 8.35 1.44 -22.09
CA PHE A 582 8.77 2.37 -21.05
C PHE A 582 8.59 3.82 -21.50
N ILE A 583 8.47 4.71 -20.52
CA ILE A 583 8.35 6.15 -20.71
C ILE A 583 9.28 6.90 -19.73
N GLN A 584 9.69 8.09 -20.12
CA GLN A 584 10.33 9.06 -19.26
C GLN A 584 9.76 10.45 -19.55
N ILE A 585 9.37 11.18 -18.50
CA ILE A 585 8.67 12.46 -18.60
C ILE A 585 9.66 13.59 -18.25
N TYR A 586 9.68 14.64 -19.08
CA TYR A 586 10.56 15.81 -18.93
C TYR A 586 9.72 17.07 -18.75
N GLY A 587 10.06 17.85 -17.73
CA GLY A 587 9.43 19.13 -17.44
C GLY A 587 10.42 20.15 -16.86
N ASP A 588 9.93 21.36 -16.59
CA ASP A 588 10.75 22.48 -16.13
C ASP A 588 11.41 22.28 -14.74
N LYS A 589 10.95 21.30 -13.95
CA LYS A 589 11.56 20.91 -12.67
C LYS A 589 12.49 19.69 -12.77
N GLY A 590 12.71 19.16 -13.96
CA GLY A 590 13.61 18.03 -14.20
C GLY A 590 12.96 16.89 -14.99
N LYS A 591 13.38 15.67 -14.73
CA LYS A 591 12.87 14.47 -15.42
C LYS A 591 12.59 13.34 -14.44
N THR A 592 11.66 12.46 -14.81
CA THR A 592 11.43 11.21 -14.09
C THR A 592 12.56 10.22 -14.35
N GLU A 593 12.63 9.17 -13.55
CA GLU A 593 13.26 7.90 -13.94
C GLU A 593 12.61 7.30 -15.20
N VAL A 594 13.24 6.26 -15.75
CA VAL A 594 12.63 5.47 -16.83
C VAL A 594 11.61 4.53 -16.20
N ILE A 595 10.34 4.72 -16.55
CA ILE A 595 9.20 4.03 -15.95
C ILE A 595 8.71 3.00 -16.95
N THR A 596 8.72 1.73 -16.55
CA THR A 596 8.12 0.65 -17.36
C THR A 596 6.60 0.75 -17.29
N LEU A 597 5.96 0.73 -18.46
CA LEU A 597 4.52 0.70 -18.59
C LEU A 597 4.07 -0.74 -18.81
N GLY A 598 3.27 -1.26 -17.88
CA GLY A 598 2.74 -2.61 -17.95
C GLY A 598 1.77 -2.87 -16.80
N SER A 599 0.87 -3.83 -17.03
CA SER A 599 -0.02 -4.40 -16.02
C SER A 599 -0.02 -5.93 -16.17
N ARG A 600 -0.93 -6.61 -15.46
CA ARG A 600 -1.07 -8.08 -15.58
C ARG A 600 -1.78 -8.51 -16.85
N SER A 601 -2.49 -7.58 -17.48
CA SER A 601 -3.15 -7.79 -18.76
C SER A 601 -2.11 -7.87 -19.87
N ASN A 602 -2.51 -8.48 -20.98
CA ASN A 602 -1.75 -8.36 -22.22
C ASN A 602 -1.92 -6.93 -22.76
N ASN A 603 -0.92 -6.07 -22.57
CA ASN A 603 -0.96 -4.65 -22.92
C ASN A 603 -0.49 -4.39 -24.36
N PHE A 604 -0.83 -3.20 -24.89
CA PHE A 604 -0.34 -2.69 -26.17
C PHE A 604 -0.72 -3.57 -27.35
N GLU A 605 -1.95 -4.08 -27.34
CA GLU A 605 -2.52 -4.84 -28.45
C GLU A 605 -3.01 -3.92 -29.56
N ARG A 606 -3.27 -4.47 -30.74
CA ARG A 606 -3.77 -3.65 -31.85
C ARG A 606 -5.12 -3.01 -31.50
N ASN A 607 -5.28 -1.72 -31.81
CA ASN A 607 -6.52 -0.96 -31.62
C ASN A 607 -7.02 -0.98 -30.17
N THR A 608 -6.09 -0.84 -29.23
CA THR A 608 -6.38 -0.73 -27.81
C THR A 608 -5.90 0.60 -27.24
N THR A 609 -6.49 0.95 -26.12
CA THR A 609 -6.11 2.12 -25.32
C THR A 609 -5.84 1.62 -23.91
N GLU A 610 -4.60 1.76 -23.46
CA GLU A 610 -4.18 1.40 -22.12
C GLU A 610 -3.98 2.64 -21.27
N ILE A 611 -4.42 2.58 -20.01
CA ILE A 611 -4.24 3.65 -19.03
C ILE A 611 -3.34 3.11 -17.91
N PHE A 612 -2.25 3.82 -17.63
CA PHE A 612 -1.30 3.49 -16.58
C PHE A 612 -1.26 4.61 -15.55
N LYS A 613 -1.38 4.25 -14.28
CA LYS A 613 -1.16 5.17 -13.18
C LYS A 613 0.22 4.93 -12.59
N ILE A 614 1.06 5.96 -12.63
CA ILE A 614 2.45 5.88 -12.18
C ILE A 614 2.71 6.90 -11.07
N GLU A 615 3.63 6.58 -10.18
CA GLU A 615 4.11 7.50 -9.15
C GLU A 615 5.52 7.93 -9.52
N ALA A 616 5.71 9.23 -9.73
CA ALA A 616 7.01 9.77 -10.11
C ALA A 616 7.20 11.18 -9.54
N LYS A 617 8.42 11.71 -9.65
CA LYS A 617 8.72 13.07 -9.20
C LYS A 617 7.88 14.09 -9.95
N ASP A 618 7.48 15.16 -9.28
CA ASP A 618 6.83 16.32 -9.92
C ASP A 618 7.85 17.04 -10.83
N VAL A 619 7.76 16.77 -12.14
CA VAL A 619 8.58 17.43 -13.16
C VAL A 619 8.08 18.82 -13.55
N GLY A 620 6.97 19.30 -12.96
CA GLY A 620 6.39 20.61 -13.27
C GLY A 620 5.71 20.64 -14.65
N LYS A 621 5.90 21.72 -15.42
CA LYS A 621 5.30 21.86 -16.75
C LYS A 621 5.99 20.90 -17.72
N ILE A 622 5.26 19.88 -18.17
CA ILE A 622 5.77 18.88 -19.12
C ILE A 622 5.99 19.54 -20.48
N PHE A 623 7.17 19.33 -21.06
CA PHE A 623 7.51 19.82 -22.40
C PHE A 623 7.95 18.70 -23.36
N LYS A 624 8.32 17.52 -22.84
CA LYS A 624 8.76 16.38 -23.65
C LYS A 624 8.49 15.07 -22.93
N ILE A 625 8.18 14.02 -23.70
CA ILE A 625 8.27 12.64 -23.24
C ILE A 625 9.21 11.84 -24.13
N ARG A 626 9.83 10.82 -23.55
CA ARG A 626 10.55 9.78 -24.29
C ARG A 626 9.82 8.47 -24.05
N ILE A 627 9.31 7.85 -25.10
CA ILE A 627 8.59 6.57 -25.02
C ILE A 627 9.20 5.58 -26.00
N GLY A 628 9.26 4.31 -25.61
CA GLY A 628 9.82 3.26 -26.45
C GLY A 628 9.72 1.88 -25.83
N HIS A 629 10.37 0.91 -26.44
CA HIS A 629 10.37 -0.47 -25.96
C HIS A 629 11.74 -1.14 -26.13
N ASN A 630 11.95 -2.23 -25.40
CA ASN A 630 13.25 -2.91 -25.36
C ASN A 630 13.57 -3.83 -26.55
N GLY A 631 12.72 -3.86 -27.58
CA GLY A 631 12.89 -4.70 -28.77
C GLY A 631 12.86 -6.22 -28.54
N ALA A 632 12.48 -6.70 -27.34
CA ALA A 632 12.47 -8.12 -27.03
C ALA A 632 11.21 -8.83 -27.56
N GLY A 633 11.34 -10.10 -27.95
CA GLY A 633 10.23 -10.96 -28.36
C GLY A 633 10.01 -11.04 -29.88
N ILE A 634 9.22 -12.03 -30.30
CA ILE A 634 8.76 -12.16 -31.70
C ILE A 634 7.63 -11.14 -31.90
N GLY A 635 7.71 -10.32 -32.97
CA GLY A 635 6.74 -9.25 -33.20
C GLY A 635 6.91 -8.09 -32.22
N SER A 636 8.15 -7.68 -31.96
CA SER A 636 8.47 -6.58 -31.05
C SER A 636 8.13 -5.20 -31.61
N GLY A 637 7.88 -5.07 -32.92
CA GLY A 637 7.52 -3.82 -33.55
C GLY A 637 6.20 -3.30 -33.02
N TRP A 638 6.10 -1.99 -32.82
CA TRP A 638 4.94 -1.38 -32.20
C TRP A 638 4.49 -0.16 -32.99
N PHE A 639 3.21 -0.05 -33.32
CA PHE A 639 2.64 1.15 -33.92
C PHE A 639 1.97 2.00 -32.84
N LEU A 640 2.68 3.04 -32.41
CA LEU A 640 2.20 3.98 -31.41
C LEU A 640 1.41 5.10 -32.10
N GLU A 641 0.12 5.22 -31.75
CA GLU A 641 -0.77 6.26 -32.29
C GLU A 641 -0.60 7.56 -31.51
N THR A 642 -0.91 7.57 -30.22
CA THR A 642 -0.81 8.76 -29.34
C THR A 642 -0.49 8.38 -27.90
N VAL A 643 0.02 9.35 -27.14
CA VAL A 643 0.16 9.26 -25.69
C VAL A 643 -0.47 10.50 -25.05
N ASP A 644 -1.31 10.33 -24.04
CA ASP A 644 -1.72 11.42 -23.16
C ASP A 644 -1.05 11.28 -21.81
N VAL A 645 -0.53 12.38 -21.26
CA VAL A 645 -0.04 12.43 -19.88
C VAL A 645 -0.86 13.43 -19.09
N LYS A 646 -1.44 12.98 -17.98
CA LYS A 646 -2.21 13.82 -17.06
C LYS A 646 -1.62 13.81 -15.67
N HIS A 647 -1.72 14.94 -14.97
CA HIS A 647 -1.39 15.04 -13.55
C HIS A 647 -2.17 16.17 -12.87
N LEU A 648 -2.31 16.07 -11.56
CA LEU A 648 -3.03 17.04 -10.75
C LEU A 648 -2.11 18.18 -10.30
N ILE A 649 -2.57 19.42 -10.42
CA ILE A 649 -1.91 20.61 -9.85
C ILE A 649 -2.88 21.46 -9.05
N MET A 650 -2.34 22.28 -8.14
CA MET A 650 -3.11 23.34 -7.48
C MET A 650 -3.01 24.64 -8.27
N ALA A 651 -4.13 25.14 -8.79
CA ALA A 651 -4.19 26.38 -9.57
C ALA A 651 -5.22 27.37 -9.01
N LEU A 652 -4.99 28.66 -9.22
CA LEU A 652 -5.98 29.71 -8.90
C LEU A 652 -7.02 29.77 -10.01
N VAL A 653 -8.29 29.52 -9.67
CA VAL A 653 -9.41 29.52 -10.60
C VAL A 653 -10.41 30.62 -10.24
N PRO A 654 -10.96 31.38 -11.21
CA PRO A 654 -12.00 32.38 -10.93
C PRO A 654 -13.29 31.74 -10.39
N LYS A 655 -13.87 32.28 -9.30
CA LYS A 655 -15.15 31.76 -8.77
C LYS A 655 -16.29 31.87 -9.79
N GLU A 656 -16.92 30.74 -10.11
CA GLU A 656 -18.14 30.73 -10.92
C GLU A 656 -19.33 31.38 -10.18
N LYS A 657 -20.00 32.35 -10.83
CA LYS A 657 -21.27 32.89 -10.34
C LYS A 657 -22.38 31.86 -10.56
N LYS A 658 -22.81 31.17 -9.49
CA LYS A 658 -24.01 30.32 -9.50
C LYS A 658 -25.20 31.08 -10.11
N LYS A 659 -25.72 30.60 -11.25
CA LYS A 659 -26.99 31.08 -11.82
C LYS A 659 -28.15 30.60 -10.94
N GLU A 660 -28.47 31.34 -9.89
CA GLU A 660 -29.77 31.17 -9.23
C GLU A 660 -30.91 31.62 -10.16
N ASP A 661 -31.92 30.75 -10.27
CA ASP A 661 -33.13 30.95 -11.05
C ASP A 661 -33.78 32.33 -10.82
N LYS A 662 -33.97 33.07 -11.92
CA LYS A 662 -34.68 34.35 -11.99
C LYS A 662 -36.20 34.22 -11.76
N LYS A 663 -36.64 33.65 -10.63
CA LYS A 663 -38.07 33.68 -10.22
C LYS A 663 -38.36 34.15 -8.79
N LYS A 664 -37.37 34.52 -7.97
CA LYS A 664 -37.60 35.11 -6.64
C LYS A 664 -36.96 36.48 -6.33
N LYS A 665 -36.24 37.12 -7.26
CA LYS A 665 -35.74 38.51 -7.09
C LYS A 665 -36.71 39.56 -7.69
N LYS A 666 -37.91 39.65 -7.12
CA LYS A 666 -38.77 40.85 -7.26
C LYS A 666 -39.42 41.25 -5.94
N LYS A 667 -38.69 41.13 -4.82
CA LYS A 667 -39.09 41.73 -3.53
C LYS A 667 -37.93 41.92 -2.53
N LYS A 668 -36.82 42.49 -2.98
CA LYS A 668 -35.85 43.20 -2.11
C LYS A 668 -34.83 43.90 -3.02
N LYS A 669 -35.10 45.16 -3.33
CA LYS A 669 -34.10 46.06 -3.92
C LYS A 669 -34.25 47.40 -3.21
N LYS A 670 -33.47 47.56 -2.15
CA LYS A 670 -32.95 48.84 -1.70
C LYS A 670 -31.87 48.58 -0.64
N GLU A 671 -30.73 49.23 -0.87
CA GLU A 671 -29.60 49.43 0.03
C GLU A 671 -28.70 48.21 0.24
N GLU A 672 -27.69 48.08 -0.62
CA GLU A 672 -26.28 48.33 -0.30
C GLU A 672 -25.45 48.04 -1.57
N ASP A 673 -24.81 49.08 -2.11
CA ASP A 673 -23.75 48.96 -3.11
C ASP A 673 -22.45 48.69 -2.34
N GLU A 674 -22.00 47.43 -2.35
CA GLU A 674 -20.62 47.06 -2.02
C GLU A 674 -20.07 46.20 -3.16
N ASP A 675 -18.84 46.50 -3.53
CA ASP A 675 -18.07 45.94 -4.63
C ASP A 675 -17.95 44.40 -4.55
N GLU A 676 -18.62 43.67 -5.45
CA GLU A 676 -18.32 42.24 -5.70
C GLU A 676 -17.06 42.15 -6.59
N GLU A 677 -15.88 42.30 -6.00
CA GLU A 677 -14.63 41.80 -6.59
C GLU A 677 -14.72 40.27 -6.71
N GLY A 678 -14.52 39.74 -7.91
CA GLY A 678 -14.46 38.31 -8.16
C GLY A 678 -13.25 37.72 -7.45
N GLY A 679 -13.47 36.99 -6.35
CA GLY A 679 -12.41 36.26 -5.67
C GLY A 679 -11.94 35.05 -6.50
N GLU A 680 -10.64 34.90 -6.65
CA GLU A 680 -10.00 33.67 -7.12
C GLU A 680 -9.93 32.65 -5.97
N GLU A 681 -10.06 31.35 -6.27
CA GLU A 681 -9.97 30.26 -5.29
C GLU A 681 -8.97 29.22 -5.77
N MET A 682 -8.14 28.70 -4.86
CA MET A 682 -7.18 27.65 -5.18
C MET A 682 -7.94 26.33 -5.31
N GLN A 683 -7.87 25.69 -6.48
CA GLN A 683 -8.57 24.45 -6.78
C GLN A 683 -7.61 23.45 -7.43
N GLU A 684 -7.93 22.17 -7.25
CA GLU A 684 -7.23 21.07 -7.94
C GLU A 684 -7.68 21.04 -9.40
N VAL A 685 -6.71 21.10 -10.32
CA VAL A 685 -6.93 21.07 -11.77
C VAL A 685 -6.08 19.96 -12.37
N VAL A 686 -6.68 19.17 -13.26
CA VAL A 686 -5.96 18.16 -14.04
C VAL A 686 -5.37 18.84 -15.27
N LEU A 687 -4.05 18.86 -15.37
CA LEU A 687 -3.35 19.20 -16.60
C LEU A 687 -3.28 17.96 -17.49
N THR A 688 -3.58 18.13 -18.77
CA THR A 688 -3.51 17.08 -19.79
C THR A 688 -2.58 17.54 -20.91
N TYR A 689 -1.64 16.69 -21.28
CA TYR A 689 -0.69 16.90 -22.37
C TYR A 689 -0.89 15.81 -23.42
N HIS A 690 -1.26 16.19 -24.64
CA HIS A 690 -1.47 15.28 -25.76
C HIS A 690 -0.21 15.17 -26.62
N PHE A 691 0.30 13.96 -26.85
CA PHE A 691 1.50 13.69 -27.63
C PHE A 691 1.17 12.81 -28.85
N PRO A 692 0.99 13.42 -30.04
CA PRO A 692 0.76 12.66 -31.27
C PRO A 692 2.03 11.95 -31.74
N CYS A 693 1.90 10.73 -32.28
CA CYS A 693 3.02 9.94 -32.79
C CYS A 693 2.73 9.36 -34.18
N SER A 694 1.69 8.52 -34.29
CA SER A 694 1.22 7.83 -35.51
C SER A 694 2.35 7.21 -36.36
N ARG A 695 3.25 6.44 -35.72
CA ARG A 695 4.44 5.88 -36.36
C ARG A 695 4.84 4.50 -35.83
N TRP A 696 5.65 3.76 -36.59
CA TRP A 696 6.27 2.51 -36.16
C TRP A 696 7.50 2.75 -35.31
N LEU A 697 7.53 2.11 -34.13
CA LEU A 697 8.71 1.91 -33.31
C LEU A 697 9.17 0.46 -33.53
N ALA A 698 10.01 0.25 -34.55
CA ALA A 698 10.41 -1.09 -34.96
C ALA A 698 11.73 -1.07 -35.74
N GLY A 699 12.68 -1.94 -35.38
CA GLY A 699 14.02 -1.95 -36.00
C GLY A 699 14.06 -2.33 -37.49
N GLY A 700 12.95 -2.84 -38.03
CA GLY A 700 12.82 -3.23 -39.45
C GLY A 700 11.82 -2.39 -40.25
N GLU A 701 11.20 -1.39 -39.64
CA GLU A 701 10.20 -0.52 -40.29
C GLU A 701 10.56 0.95 -40.11
N GLU A 702 10.05 1.80 -41.01
CA GLU A 702 10.26 3.26 -41.01
C GLU A 702 11.72 3.69 -40.81
N ASP A 703 12.04 4.34 -39.69
CA ASP A 703 13.37 4.85 -39.35
C ASP A 703 14.23 3.86 -38.55
N GLY A 704 13.68 2.69 -38.19
CA GLY A 704 14.38 1.67 -37.43
C GLY A 704 14.52 1.98 -35.93
N GLU A 705 13.91 3.07 -35.44
CA GLU A 705 14.02 3.50 -34.05
C GLU A 705 13.01 2.77 -33.17
N LEU A 706 13.43 2.37 -31.96
CA LEU A 706 12.55 1.72 -30.96
C LEU A 706 12.08 2.70 -29.88
N VAL A 707 12.59 3.92 -29.92
CA VAL A 707 12.38 4.98 -28.93
C VAL A 707 12.15 6.28 -29.68
N VAL A 708 11.17 7.05 -29.24
CA VAL A 708 10.84 8.36 -29.81
C VAL A 708 10.75 9.41 -28.72
N GLU A 709 11.14 10.64 -29.06
CA GLU A 709 10.84 11.82 -28.26
C GLU A 709 9.63 12.53 -28.84
N LEU A 710 8.60 12.76 -28.02
CA LEU A 710 7.37 13.43 -28.42
C LEU A 710 7.22 14.75 -27.67
N LEU A 711 6.72 15.74 -28.39
CA LEU A 711 6.35 17.06 -27.88
C LEU A 711 4.82 17.15 -27.72
N PRO A 712 4.30 17.90 -26.74
CA PRO A 712 2.87 18.07 -26.61
C PRO A 712 2.32 18.94 -27.75
N GLU A 713 1.08 18.70 -28.18
CA GLU A 713 0.44 19.41 -29.29
C GLU A 713 0.38 20.93 -29.07
N ASP A 714 0.20 21.36 -27.82
CA ASP A 714 0.17 22.77 -27.40
C ASP A 714 1.55 23.32 -27.00
N ALA A 715 2.66 22.65 -27.36
CA ALA A 715 3.98 23.19 -27.14
C ALA A 715 4.13 24.52 -27.90
N GLU A 716 4.31 25.64 -27.18
CA GLU A 716 4.90 26.85 -27.76
C GLU A 716 6.26 26.42 -28.33
N GLU A 717 6.33 26.31 -29.66
CA GLU A 717 7.40 25.75 -30.49
C GLU A 717 8.76 25.63 -29.77
N MET A 718 8.96 24.57 -28.98
CA MET A 718 10.32 24.12 -28.67
C MET A 718 10.85 23.51 -29.95
N GLU A 719 11.61 24.32 -30.69
CA GLU A 719 12.11 23.93 -32.01
C GLU A 719 13.02 22.71 -31.90
N VAL A 720 12.83 21.75 -32.79
CA VAL A 720 13.78 20.66 -32.98
C VAL A 720 15.09 21.27 -33.46
N ASN A 721 16.17 20.99 -32.74
CA ASN A 721 17.51 21.41 -33.10
C ASN A 721 18.30 20.24 -33.69
N THR A 722 19.24 20.57 -34.55
CA THR A 722 20.17 19.61 -35.15
C THR A 722 21.56 19.86 -34.59
N TYR A 723 22.14 18.81 -34.01
CA TYR A 723 23.51 18.80 -33.50
C TYR A 723 24.38 18.01 -34.46
N GLU A 724 25.34 18.68 -35.09
CA GLU A 724 26.37 18.03 -35.88
C GLU A 724 27.47 17.57 -34.94
N VAL A 725 27.64 16.25 -34.81
CA VAL A 725 28.57 15.60 -33.89
C VAL A 725 29.77 15.10 -34.69
N CYS A 726 30.90 15.77 -34.57
CA CYS A 726 32.17 15.35 -35.18
C CYS A 726 32.99 14.57 -34.16
N VAL A 727 33.21 13.29 -34.43
CA VAL A 727 33.99 12.38 -33.57
C VAL A 727 35.38 12.20 -34.17
N PHE A 728 36.42 12.52 -33.41
CA PHE A 728 37.81 12.38 -33.84
C PHE A 728 38.47 11.18 -33.16
N THR A 729 38.83 10.19 -33.96
CA THR A 729 39.61 9.03 -33.49
C THR A 729 41.10 9.36 -33.58
N GLY A 730 41.88 9.04 -32.54
CA GLY A 730 43.31 9.38 -32.53
C GLY A 730 44.13 8.63 -33.57
N ASP A 731 45.33 9.14 -33.89
CA ASP A 731 46.24 8.56 -34.89
C ASP A 731 47.27 7.56 -34.29
N MET A 732 47.01 7.05 -33.08
CA MET A 732 47.87 6.04 -32.46
C MET A 732 47.66 4.66 -33.10
N MET A 733 48.69 3.81 -33.08
CA MET A 733 48.56 2.45 -33.61
C MET A 733 47.48 1.67 -32.84
N GLY A 734 46.48 1.14 -33.56
CA GLY A 734 45.37 0.39 -32.97
C GLY A 734 44.21 1.24 -32.44
N ALA A 735 44.20 2.55 -32.72
CA ALA A 735 43.19 3.47 -32.19
C ALA A 735 41.77 3.28 -32.74
N GLY A 736 41.61 2.62 -33.89
CA GLY A 736 40.31 2.47 -34.55
C GLY A 736 39.45 1.36 -33.95
N SER A 737 38.12 1.47 -34.07
CA SER A 737 37.17 0.52 -33.48
C SER A 737 36.04 0.15 -34.43
N ASP A 738 35.73 -1.14 -34.51
CA ASP A 738 34.56 -1.65 -35.23
C ASP A 738 33.31 -1.80 -34.33
N ALA A 739 33.43 -1.54 -33.02
CA ALA A 739 32.30 -1.63 -32.09
C ALA A 739 31.24 -0.55 -32.33
N ASN A 740 29.98 -0.82 -31.96
CA ASN A 740 28.93 0.19 -32.06
C ASN A 740 29.18 1.30 -31.03
N VAL A 741 29.32 2.54 -31.50
CA VAL A 741 29.51 3.72 -30.65
C VAL A 741 28.18 4.41 -30.38
N TYR A 742 28.02 4.89 -29.15
CA TYR A 742 26.83 5.57 -28.66
C TYR A 742 27.19 6.88 -27.99
N ILE A 743 26.38 7.92 -28.20
CA ILE A 743 26.51 9.24 -27.57
C ILE A 743 25.23 9.63 -26.82
N ASN A 744 25.37 10.33 -25.70
CA ASN A 744 24.27 11.03 -25.04
C ASN A 744 24.72 12.46 -24.72
N ILE A 745 24.01 13.47 -25.23
CA ILE A 745 24.34 14.88 -25.08
C ILE A 745 23.39 15.49 -24.04
N TYR A 746 23.93 16.22 -23.07
CA TYR A 746 23.19 16.83 -21.98
C TYR A 746 23.32 18.35 -22.06
N GLY A 747 22.20 19.07 -22.03
CA GLY A 747 22.13 20.53 -21.95
C GLY A 747 21.34 21.03 -20.75
N GLU A 748 21.06 22.33 -20.71
CA GLU A 748 20.21 22.96 -19.69
C GLU A 748 18.77 22.47 -19.72
N ASN A 749 18.23 22.21 -20.91
CA ASN A 749 16.81 21.89 -21.14
C ASN A 749 16.54 20.37 -21.26
N GLY A 750 17.54 19.52 -21.03
CA GLY A 750 17.37 18.06 -21.06
C GLY A 750 18.56 17.32 -21.69
N ASP A 751 18.28 16.13 -22.22
CA ASP A 751 19.27 15.30 -22.91
C ASP A 751 18.70 14.66 -24.18
N THR A 752 19.58 14.27 -25.11
CA THR A 752 19.21 13.49 -26.29
C THR A 752 18.86 12.05 -25.95
N GLY A 753 19.29 11.55 -24.80
CA GLY A 753 19.33 10.12 -24.55
C GLY A 753 20.44 9.47 -25.37
N GLU A 754 20.56 8.15 -25.24
CA GLU A 754 21.60 7.42 -25.95
C GLU A 754 21.23 7.28 -27.44
N ARG A 755 22.13 7.73 -28.31
CA ARG A 755 22.03 7.70 -29.77
C ARG A 755 23.15 6.83 -30.32
N CYS A 756 22.80 5.85 -31.14
CA CYS A 756 23.80 5.03 -31.82
C CYS A 756 24.33 5.78 -33.04
N LEU A 757 25.64 5.97 -33.12
CA LEU A 757 26.32 6.69 -34.19
C LEU A 757 26.50 5.79 -35.43
N LYS A 758 25.39 5.52 -36.13
CA LYS A 758 25.34 4.56 -37.25
C LYS A 758 25.63 5.17 -38.61
N ASN A 759 25.14 6.40 -38.84
CA ASN A 759 25.12 7.05 -40.15
C ASN A 759 26.04 8.27 -40.13
N SER A 760 27.26 8.07 -40.59
CA SER A 760 28.25 9.13 -40.83
C SER A 760 28.43 9.41 -42.31
N ASP A 761 29.19 10.45 -42.61
CA ASP A 761 29.76 10.74 -43.91
C ASP A 761 30.73 9.65 -44.44
N ASN A 762 31.29 8.84 -43.55
CA ASN A 762 32.15 7.70 -43.90
C ASN A 762 31.46 6.32 -43.83
N ILE A 763 31.85 5.41 -44.73
CA ILE A 763 31.29 4.04 -44.80
C ILE A 763 31.81 3.18 -43.64
N ASN A 764 33.13 3.24 -43.39
CA ASN A 764 33.78 2.63 -42.25
C ASN A 764 34.09 3.73 -41.23
N LYS A 765 33.60 3.59 -40.01
CA LYS A 765 33.61 4.64 -38.99
C LYS A 765 34.69 4.37 -37.97
N PHE A 766 35.10 5.43 -37.28
CA PHE A 766 35.99 5.37 -36.13
C PHE A 766 37.34 4.72 -36.46
N GLU A 767 37.85 4.92 -37.67
CA GLU A 767 39.19 4.48 -38.04
C GLU A 767 40.26 5.38 -37.43
N ARG A 768 41.46 4.82 -37.29
CA ARG A 768 42.62 5.55 -36.80
C ARG A 768 42.84 6.86 -37.59
N GLY A 769 42.92 7.98 -36.87
CA GLY A 769 43.15 9.31 -37.44
C GLY A 769 41.96 9.88 -38.23
N GLN A 770 40.79 9.25 -38.15
CA GLN A 770 39.59 9.63 -38.88
C GLN A 770 38.73 10.63 -38.09
N GLU A 771 38.08 11.51 -38.84
CA GLU A 771 36.94 12.31 -38.40
C GLU A 771 35.67 11.70 -38.98
N ASP A 772 34.68 11.45 -38.13
CA ASP A 772 33.36 10.96 -38.53
C ASP A 772 32.29 11.95 -38.07
N VAL A 773 31.48 12.42 -39.03
CA VAL A 773 30.44 13.42 -38.78
C VAL A 773 29.06 12.78 -38.74
N PHE A 774 28.33 12.98 -37.65
CA PHE A 774 27.00 12.45 -37.43
C PHE A 774 25.99 13.57 -37.21
N ILE A 775 24.75 13.34 -37.66
CA ILE A 775 23.64 14.27 -37.42
C ILE A 775 22.78 13.69 -36.30
N VAL A 776 22.68 14.41 -35.19
CA VAL A 776 21.81 14.07 -34.06
C VAL A 776 20.71 15.13 -33.94
N THR A 777 19.47 14.74 -34.19
CA THR A 777 18.31 15.61 -33.98
C THR A 777 17.71 15.38 -32.59
N ALA A 778 17.42 16.47 -31.88
CA ALA A 778 16.74 16.44 -30.59
C ALA A 778 16.00 17.76 -30.34
N VAL A 779 15.13 17.78 -29.34
CA VAL A 779 14.58 19.02 -28.81
C VAL A 779 15.73 19.92 -28.34
N ASP A 780 15.65 21.22 -28.62
CA ASP A 780 16.68 22.21 -28.24
C ASP A 780 17.09 22.07 -26.77
N LEU A 781 18.31 21.57 -26.56
CA LEU A 781 18.90 21.27 -25.26
C LEU A 781 19.36 22.54 -24.53
N GLY A 782 19.36 23.71 -25.18
CA GLY A 782 20.03 24.91 -24.68
C GLY A 782 21.54 24.70 -24.53
N PRO A 783 22.23 25.50 -23.69
CA PRO A 783 23.67 25.37 -23.48
C PRO A 783 24.09 23.96 -23.05
N LEU A 784 25.02 23.35 -23.80
CA LEU A 784 25.48 21.99 -23.52
C LEU A 784 26.36 21.95 -22.25
N LYS A 785 26.09 20.99 -21.37
CA LYS A 785 26.77 20.83 -20.07
C LYS A 785 27.77 19.68 -20.06
N LYS A 786 27.42 18.56 -20.68
CA LYS A 786 28.27 17.37 -20.78
C LYS A 786 27.82 16.47 -21.93
N LEU A 787 28.66 15.53 -22.32
CA LEU A 787 28.27 14.38 -23.14
C LEU A 787 28.79 13.09 -22.52
N ARG A 788 28.10 11.98 -22.77
CA ARG A 788 28.58 10.62 -22.49
C ARG A 788 28.79 9.90 -23.81
N ILE A 789 29.96 9.33 -24.02
CA ILE A 789 30.27 8.54 -25.21
C ILE A 789 30.81 7.17 -24.80
N ARG A 790 30.34 6.10 -25.46
CA ARG A 790 30.71 4.72 -25.14
C ARG A 790 30.66 3.82 -26.37
N HIS A 791 31.24 2.62 -26.27
CA HIS A 791 31.01 1.53 -27.22
C HIS A 791 30.44 0.29 -26.52
N ASP A 792 29.95 -0.70 -27.29
CA ASP A 792 29.33 -1.92 -26.75
C ASP A 792 30.29 -3.13 -26.63
N ASN A 793 31.55 -2.96 -27.02
CA ASN A 793 32.56 -4.02 -26.97
C ASN A 793 32.17 -5.30 -27.74
N SER A 794 31.30 -5.21 -28.75
CA SER A 794 30.72 -6.37 -29.42
C SER A 794 31.64 -7.05 -30.45
N GLU A 795 32.66 -6.34 -30.94
CA GLU A 795 33.53 -6.80 -32.05
C GLU A 795 34.97 -7.12 -31.61
N SER A 796 35.73 -7.83 -32.46
CA SER A 796 37.07 -8.34 -32.12
C SER A 796 38.17 -7.27 -32.06
N TYR A 797 37.89 -6.06 -32.55
CA TYR A 797 38.74 -4.87 -32.48
C TYR A 797 37.93 -3.70 -31.89
N SER A 798 37.51 -3.85 -30.64
CA SER A 798 36.63 -2.91 -29.94
C SER A 798 37.38 -1.81 -29.18
N SER A 799 38.70 -1.94 -29.02
CA SER A 799 39.55 -0.96 -28.33
C SER A 799 39.62 0.33 -29.13
N TRP A 800 39.23 1.46 -28.53
CA TRP A 800 39.08 2.71 -29.25
C TRP A 800 39.83 3.85 -28.57
N TYR A 801 40.67 4.59 -29.29
CA TYR A 801 41.28 5.80 -28.76
C TYR A 801 40.53 7.02 -29.25
N LEU A 802 39.73 7.61 -28.37
CA LEU A 802 38.98 8.84 -28.65
C LEU A 802 39.87 10.06 -28.38
N ASP A 803 40.16 10.84 -29.41
CA ASP A 803 40.86 12.12 -29.26
C ASP A 803 39.90 13.17 -28.66
N ARG A 804 38.80 13.47 -29.36
CA ARG A 804 37.80 14.44 -28.92
C ARG A 804 36.47 14.29 -29.66
N VAL A 805 35.45 14.96 -29.14
CA VAL A 805 34.17 15.17 -29.83
C VAL A 805 33.92 16.67 -29.95
N GLU A 806 33.52 17.12 -31.12
CA GLU A 806 33.05 18.48 -31.36
C GLU A 806 31.56 18.42 -31.67
N ILE A 807 30.77 19.32 -31.08
CA ILE A 807 29.33 19.40 -31.33
C ILE A 807 29.01 20.81 -31.82
N VAL A 808 28.49 20.92 -33.03
CA VAL A 808 27.97 22.18 -33.57
C VAL A 808 26.47 22.22 -33.36
N ASP A 809 26.02 23.15 -32.54
CA ASP A 809 24.61 23.53 -32.45
C ASP A 809 24.26 24.36 -33.68
N THR A 810 23.51 23.78 -34.63
CA THR A 810 23.22 24.43 -35.91
C THR A 810 22.25 25.60 -35.81
N LYS A 811 21.53 25.73 -34.70
CA LYS A 811 20.57 26.82 -34.47
C LYS A 811 21.23 28.03 -33.84
N GLU A 812 22.05 27.81 -32.81
CA GLU A 812 22.79 28.86 -32.11
C GLU A 812 24.16 29.15 -32.73
N ASP A 813 24.54 28.43 -33.79
CA ASP A 813 25.84 28.52 -34.49
C ASP A 813 27.03 28.45 -33.51
N THR A 814 26.89 27.63 -32.47
CA THR A 814 27.84 27.51 -31.37
C THR A 814 28.50 26.13 -31.37
N THR A 815 29.83 26.11 -31.36
CA THR A 815 30.62 24.86 -31.31
C THR A 815 31.11 24.59 -29.89
N TYR A 816 30.83 23.38 -29.41
CA TYR A 816 31.28 22.87 -28.11
C TYR A 816 32.37 21.83 -28.31
N TYR A 817 33.48 21.95 -27.55
CA TYR A 817 34.65 21.08 -27.67
C TYR A 817 34.75 20.16 -26.45
N PHE A 818 34.82 18.85 -26.68
CA PHE A 818 34.88 17.83 -25.63
C PHE A 818 36.15 16.96 -25.80
N PRO A 819 37.31 17.38 -25.27
CA PRO A 819 38.54 16.62 -25.36
C PRO A 819 38.49 15.35 -24.49
N CYS A 820 38.98 14.22 -25.02
CA CYS A 820 39.05 12.94 -24.33
C CYS A 820 40.48 12.43 -24.17
N ASN A 821 41.22 12.30 -25.29
CA ASN A 821 42.61 11.85 -25.38
C ASN A 821 42.92 10.57 -24.58
N ARG A 822 42.02 9.57 -24.63
CA ARG A 822 42.13 8.35 -23.83
C ARG A 822 41.62 7.12 -24.58
N TRP A 823 42.10 5.96 -24.13
CA TRP A 823 41.55 4.68 -24.55
C TRP A 823 40.21 4.43 -23.86
N LEU A 824 39.24 4.01 -24.67
CA LEU A 824 38.00 3.39 -24.29
C LEU A 824 38.15 1.91 -24.67
N ALA A 825 38.59 1.09 -23.72
CA ALA A 825 38.97 -0.30 -23.94
C ALA A 825 38.95 -1.07 -22.62
N VAL A 826 38.67 -2.37 -22.66
CA VAL A 826 38.68 -3.22 -21.45
C VAL A 826 40.09 -3.65 -21.04
N ASP A 827 41.04 -3.61 -21.98
CA ASP A 827 42.42 -4.09 -21.83
C ASP A 827 43.48 -2.98 -21.94
N GLU A 828 43.09 -1.72 -22.17
CA GLU A 828 43.97 -0.56 -22.21
C GLU A 828 43.57 0.56 -21.21
N ASP A 829 44.51 1.48 -20.93
CA ASP A 829 44.38 2.63 -20.03
C ASP A 829 43.75 2.29 -18.65
N ASP A 830 42.51 2.70 -18.39
CA ASP A 830 41.81 2.48 -17.12
C ASP A 830 40.71 1.39 -17.21
N GLY A 831 40.62 0.66 -18.32
CA GLY A 831 39.68 -0.44 -18.50
C GLY A 831 38.23 0.00 -18.73
N GLN A 832 37.96 1.29 -18.92
CA GLN A 832 36.61 1.83 -19.13
C GLN A 832 36.30 1.92 -20.63
N ILE A 833 35.09 1.52 -21.02
CA ILE A 833 34.57 1.61 -22.41
C ILE A 833 33.64 2.81 -22.65
N ALA A 834 33.56 3.71 -21.67
CA ALA A 834 32.67 4.86 -21.65
C ALA A 834 33.32 6.06 -20.95
N ARG A 835 32.99 7.28 -21.38
CA ARG A 835 33.46 8.53 -20.79
C ARG A 835 32.36 9.56 -20.70
N GLU A 836 32.33 10.31 -19.60
CA GLU A 836 31.63 11.58 -19.52
C GLU A 836 32.62 12.72 -19.72
N LEU A 837 32.33 13.60 -20.68
CA LEU A 837 33.15 14.73 -21.08
C LEU A 837 32.36 16.03 -20.86
N VAL A 838 33.05 17.09 -20.43
CA VAL A 838 32.48 18.43 -20.27
C VAL A 838 33.05 19.35 -21.36
N PRO A 839 32.28 20.34 -21.83
CA PRO A 839 32.76 21.23 -22.87
C PRO A 839 33.85 22.15 -22.33
N VAL A 840 34.86 22.41 -23.14
CA VAL A 840 35.93 23.39 -22.88
C VAL A 840 35.84 24.56 -23.85
N ASP A 841 36.41 25.69 -23.46
CA ASP A 841 36.51 26.87 -24.33
C ASP A 841 37.49 26.60 -25.49
N GLU A 842 37.17 27.10 -26.68
CA GLU A 842 37.98 26.94 -27.91
C GLU A 842 39.46 27.34 -27.71
N ALA A 843 39.73 28.32 -26.83
CA ALA A 843 41.09 28.74 -26.51
C ALA A 843 41.97 27.62 -25.93
N PHE A 844 41.37 26.58 -25.35
CA PHE A 844 42.09 25.40 -24.83
C PHE A 844 42.41 24.36 -25.91
N MET A 845 41.78 24.44 -27.08
CA MET A 845 42.04 23.56 -28.22
C MET A 845 43.25 24.02 -29.07
N ARG A 846 43.72 25.26 -28.89
CA ARG A 846 44.75 25.90 -29.74
C ARG A 846 46.17 25.98 -29.13
N LYS A 847 46.52 25.13 -28.15
CA LYS A 847 47.89 25.13 -27.60
C LYS A 847 48.78 24.12 -28.34
N ASP A 848 49.82 24.66 -28.99
CA ASP A 848 50.81 23.98 -29.82
C ASP A 848 51.50 22.77 -29.15
N ASP A 849 51.83 21.79 -30.01
CA ASP A 849 52.32 20.42 -29.81
C ASP A 849 53.59 20.16 -28.96
N ASP A 850 54.07 21.08 -28.11
CA ASP A 850 55.43 20.95 -27.55
C ASP A 850 55.56 20.62 -26.05
N GLU A 851 54.49 20.50 -25.25
CA GLU A 851 54.60 19.91 -23.90
C GLU A 851 53.35 19.09 -23.54
N GLY A 852 53.53 17.79 -23.25
CA GLY A 852 52.49 16.79 -22.96
C GLY A 852 51.61 17.05 -21.74
N THR A 853 50.86 18.15 -21.75
CA THR A 853 50.00 18.64 -20.66
C THR A 853 48.52 18.77 -21.06
N SER A 854 48.14 18.44 -22.30
CA SER A 854 46.73 18.46 -22.73
C SER A 854 45.85 17.48 -21.92
N GLY A 855 46.36 16.28 -21.63
CA GLY A 855 45.66 15.27 -20.82
C GLY A 855 45.51 15.62 -19.33
N THR A 856 46.15 16.68 -18.82
CA THR A 856 46.13 17.06 -17.40
C THR A 856 45.02 18.06 -17.07
N LEU A 857 44.53 18.85 -18.03
CA LEU A 857 43.50 19.89 -17.80
C LEU A 857 42.07 19.36 -17.74
N GLY A 858 41.73 18.29 -18.49
CA GLY A 858 40.45 17.59 -18.34
C GLY A 858 40.26 16.95 -16.95
N LEU A 859 41.36 16.77 -16.19
CA LEU A 859 41.35 16.33 -14.79
C LEU A 859 41.17 17.48 -13.80
N GLU A 860 41.53 18.73 -14.14
CA GLU A 860 41.38 19.88 -13.22
C GLU A 860 39.94 20.39 -13.12
N GLN A 861 39.13 20.32 -14.19
CA GLN A 861 37.70 20.61 -14.09
C GLN A 861 36.87 19.48 -13.46
N LYS A 862 37.43 18.27 -13.32
CA LYS A 862 36.82 17.15 -12.56
C LYS A 862 36.65 17.45 -11.08
N SER A 863 37.29 18.50 -10.54
CA SER A 863 37.26 18.85 -9.11
C SER A 863 35.90 19.38 -8.59
N MET A 864 34.83 19.32 -9.38
CA MET A 864 33.45 19.59 -8.92
C MET A 864 32.59 18.32 -8.84
N SER A 865 33.11 17.13 -9.16
CA SER A 865 32.42 15.84 -8.97
C SER A 865 33.14 14.97 -7.95
N THR A 866 32.38 14.25 -7.13
CA THR A 866 32.90 13.29 -6.16
C THR A 866 33.06 11.94 -6.83
N THR A 867 34.26 11.37 -6.81
CA THR A 867 34.53 10.02 -7.32
C THR A 867 34.13 8.97 -6.28
N TYR A 868 33.23 8.06 -6.65
CA TYR A 868 32.81 6.91 -5.85
C TYR A 868 33.52 5.65 -6.35
N THR A 869 34.15 4.89 -5.44
CA THR A 869 34.65 3.54 -5.72
C THR A 869 33.60 2.51 -5.31
N LEU A 870 33.06 1.76 -6.27
CA LEU A 870 32.12 0.68 -6.00
C LEU A 870 32.85 -0.68 -5.97
N LYS A 871 32.71 -1.44 -4.89
CA LYS A 871 33.23 -2.81 -4.75
C LYS A 871 32.07 -3.78 -4.57
N ILE A 872 31.80 -4.59 -5.59
CA ILE A 872 30.79 -5.64 -5.56
C ILE A 872 31.46 -6.95 -5.15
N LYS A 873 30.92 -7.60 -4.10
CA LYS A 873 31.41 -8.88 -3.60
C LYS A 873 30.28 -9.91 -3.68
N THR A 874 30.46 -10.96 -4.47
CA THR A 874 29.57 -12.11 -4.44
C THR A 874 29.94 -13.00 -3.23
N GLY A 875 28.97 -13.70 -2.64
CA GLY A 875 29.10 -14.30 -1.30
C GLY A 875 30.27 -15.27 -1.10
N GLU A 876 30.57 -15.63 0.15
CA GLU A 876 31.75 -16.44 0.50
C GLU A 876 31.56 -17.97 0.38
N LYS A 877 30.41 -18.43 -0.13
CA LYS A 877 30.10 -19.87 -0.29
C LYS A 877 30.71 -20.42 -1.59
N LYS A 878 31.08 -21.70 -1.58
CA LYS A 878 31.51 -22.42 -2.79
C LYS A 878 30.39 -22.33 -3.85
N TYR A 879 30.73 -21.92 -5.07
CA TYR A 879 29.80 -21.63 -6.19
C TYR A 879 28.97 -20.33 -6.10
N ALA A 880 29.29 -19.40 -5.20
CA ALA A 880 28.62 -18.09 -5.13
C ALA A 880 29.14 -17.05 -6.16
N GLY A 881 29.67 -17.49 -7.30
CA GLY A 881 30.06 -16.61 -8.41
C GLY A 881 28.88 -16.39 -9.36
N THR A 882 28.85 -15.24 -10.05
CA THR A 882 27.93 -14.99 -11.17
C THR A 882 28.72 -14.88 -12.47
N ASP A 883 28.19 -15.44 -13.55
CA ASP A 883 28.67 -15.27 -14.93
C ASP A 883 27.83 -14.23 -15.70
N ALA A 884 26.74 -13.75 -15.12
CA ALA A 884 25.93 -12.67 -15.66
C ALA A 884 26.61 -11.29 -15.54
N ASN A 885 26.32 -10.40 -16.50
CA ASN A 885 26.71 -8.98 -16.44
C ASN A 885 26.01 -8.32 -15.24
N VAL A 886 26.79 -7.64 -14.40
CA VAL A 886 26.28 -6.87 -13.27
C VAL A 886 26.19 -5.40 -13.66
N PHE A 887 25.03 -4.79 -13.43
CA PHE A 887 24.77 -3.38 -13.73
C PHE A 887 24.63 -2.58 -12.44
N ALA A 888 25.23 -1.39 -12.42
CA ALA A 888 25.04 -0.42 -11.36
C ALA A 888 24.68 0.94 -11.97
N ILE A 889 23.66 1.61 -11.40
CA ILE A 889 23.33 3.01 -11.72
C ILE A 889 23.39 3.81 -10.41
N LEU A 890 24.18 4.88 -10.41
CA LEU A 890 24.22 5.86 -9.33
C LEU A 890 23.36 7.05 -9.73
N PHE A 891 22.42 7.42 -8.87
CA PHE A 891 21.51 8.54 -9.09
C PHE A 891 21.89 9.74 -8.20
N GLY A 892 21.90 10.93 -8.80
CA GLY A 892 22.12 12.23 -8.19
C GLY A 892 20.86 13.11 -8.20
N GLU A 893 21.01 14.36 -7.78
CA GLU A 893 19.87 15.29 -7.72
C GLU A 893 19.36 15.73 -9.09
N ASN A 894 20.25 15.82 -10.09
CA ASN A 894 19.94 16.31 -11.43
C ASN A 894 20.44 15.38 -12.55
N ASP A 895 21.11 14.27 -12.21
CA ASP A 895 21.72 13.34 -13.16
C ASP A 895 21.83 11.90 -12.62
N ASP A 896 22.19 10.96 -13.49
CA ASP A 896 22.52 9.57 -13.17
C ASP A 896 23.71 9.10 -14.03
N THR A 897 24.41 8.06 -13.59
CA THR A 897 25.59 7.53 -14.32
C THR A 897 25.26 6.74 -15.58
N GLY A 898 23.98 6.47 -15.84
CA GLY A 898 23.55 5.37 -16.69
C GLY A 898 24.01 4.01 -16.17
N ALA A 899 23.76 2.95 -16.95
CA ALA A 899 24.22 1.59 -16.64
C ALA A 899 25.75 1.51 -16.72
N ILE A 900 26.37 1.17 -15.60
CA ILE A 900 27.79 0.83 -15.48
C ILE A 900 27.88 -0.70 -15.50
N ILE A 901 28.60 -1.27 -16.47
CA ILE A 901 28.67 -2.71 -16.69
C ILE A 901 29.96 -3.28 -16.10
N GLN A 902 29.85 -4.32 -15.27
CA GLN A 902 31.01 -5.09 -14.83
C GLN A 902 31.26 -6.30 -15.73
N HIS A 903 32.39 -6.31 -16.43
CA HIS A 903 32.93 -7.52 -17.06
C HIS A 903 34.08 -8.05 -16.19
N HIS A 904 33.77 -8.91 -15.20
CA HIS A 904 34.75 -9.66 -14.38
C HIS A 904 35.65 -8.80 -13.44
N PRO A 905 36.47 -9.39 -12.52
CA PRO A 905 36.73 -8.82 -11.19
C PRO A 905 37.76 -7.68 -11.22
N CYS A 906 37.36 -6.51 -11.69
CA CYS A 906 38.06 -5.25 -11.51
C CYS A 906 37.12 -4.18 -10.95
N ARG A 907 37.76 -3.20 -10.31
CA ARG A 907 37.21 -2.10 -9.52
C ARG A 907 36.39 -1.14 -10.41
N MET A 908 35.19 -0.74 -9.99
CA MET A 908 34.41 0.29 -10.69
C MET A 908 34.65 1.66 -10.06
N GLU A 909 34.89 2.67 -10.90
CA GLU A 909 34.93 4.08 -10.51
C GLU A 909 33.83 4.84 -11.24
N ALA A 910 33.04 5.60 -10.49
CA ALA A 910 31.97 6.44 -11.01
C ALA A 910 32.14 7.86 -10.48
N SER A 911 31.77 8.88 -11.26
CA SER A 911 31.87 10.28 -10.84
C SER A 911 30.48 10.91 -10.87
N LEU A 912 30.05 11.52 -9.76
CA LEU A 912 28.78 12.24 -9.65
C LEU A 912 28.93 13.47 -8.77
N LEU A 913 28.09 14.49 -8.94
CA LEU A 913 28.09 15.69 -8.08
C LEU A 913 27.76 15.32 -6.61
N LEU A 914 26.78 14.44 -6.39
CA LEU A 914 26.41 13.86 -5.08
C LEU A 914 25.54 12.60 -5.27
N ALA A 915 25.97 11.44 -4.79
CA ALA A 915 25.18 10.19 -4.87
C ALA A 915 24.17 10.07 -3.71
N LYS A 916 22.89 9.78 -4.02
CA LYS A 916 21.83 9.55 -3.01
C LYS A 916 21.49 8.08 -2.78
N TYR A 917 21.44 7.26 -3.83
CA TYR A 917 21.15 5.82 -3.75
C TYR A 917 21.77 5.06 -4.93
N LEU A 918 21.92 3.74 -4.75
CA LEU A 918 22.54 2.82 -5.69
C LEU A 918 21.52 1.74 -6.09
N HIS A 919 21.26 1.59 -7.38
CA HIS A 919 20.44 0.49 -7.90
C HIS A 919 21.35 -0.56 -8.56
N VAL A 920 21.27 -1.81 -8.10
CA VAL A 920 22.04 -2.96 -8.62
C VAL A 920 21.06 -4.01 -9.11
N THR A 921 21.14 -4.38 -10.37
CA THR A 921 20.27 -5.40 -10.98
C THR A 921 21.08 -6.56 -11.53
N HIS A 922 20.48 -7.75 -11.48
CA HIS A 922 20.97 -8.99 -12.07
C HIS A 922 19.95 -9.48 -13.11
N ARG A 923 20.41 -9.89 -14.29
CA ARG A 923 19.55 -10.39 -15.37
C ARG A 923 19.90 -11.85 -15.63
N ASP A 924 19.06 -12.77 -15.15
CA ASP A 924 19.18 -14.20 -15.46
C ASP A 924 18.82 -14.44 -16.94
N HIS A 925 19.80 -14.87 -17.74
CA HIS A 925 19.50 -15.54 -19.00
C HIS A 925 19.06 -16.98 -18.66
N GLN A 926 17.77 -17.29 -18.83
CA GLN A 926 17.32 -18.68 -18.84
C GLN A 926 18.05 -19.44 -19.97
N SER A 927 19.08 -20.20 -19.61
CA SER A 927 19.59 -21.27 -20.46
C SER A 927 18.56 -22.40 -20.49
N LYS A 928 18.03 -22.71 -21.67
CA LYS A 928 17.23 -23.91 -21.93
C LYS A 928 17.97 -25.13 -21.39
N GLY A 929 17.38 -25.79 -20.40
CA GLY A 929 17.83 -27.10 -19.92
C GLY A 929 17.59 -28.18 -20.98
N LEU A 930 18.57 -29.08 -21.10
CA LEU A 930 18.44 -30.41 -21.68
C LEU A 930 17.57 -31.31 -20.79
#